data_AF-A0A1R2C0C5-F1
#
_entry.id   AF-A0A1R2C0C5-F1
#
_cell.length_a   1.000
_cell.length_b   1.000
_cell.length_c   1.000
_cell.angle_alpha   90.00
_cell.angle_beta   90.00
_cell.angle_gamma   90.00
#
_symmetry.space_group_name_H-M   'P 1'
#
loop_
_entity.id
_entity.type
_entity.pdbx_description
1 polymer ?
#
loop_
_entity_poly.entity_id
_entity_poly.type
_entity_poly.pdbx_seq_one_letter_code
_entity_poly.pdbx_strand_id
1 'polypeptide(L)'
;MDESEKQEVNFQEIIKATKEKSPSQSNILAYIYPRIRYLTDNNSVLLEKLPTPELFIIIRPFLAHKEPENRTTALRIYRYLSNTKDKFSLLKSSHIEYFLVRSFELEGKPVERIEACKLIRRWLEISPESFPKSLCNSLVSLSDTENDDLKEFGLEALRLLSITNTLLVSWSGGIRCLINALLDIKCSQELSENIIYTICYLLNEPETRVYLKNGQELMRILGVFTDYNANIKESDLEILLKLARRATLIISRSWSGLIFLASSGLRDIIMTLVHPGKNLIKEGILDTISDMISIPVEISPRNYNLLNNYLAVLIRALLHCELHPALTQLALDPNVRISQRARKLLKLITRLGPELLPEAPTCPVSFIKGSAGRGAELIADMDSYSRINNEFKEKNLLFKTSEFISSENPGVLNPPNSLLNSIFKNHLSHIIDDNQFYSLINKSQILREPSKWDWEAIYEILSGPISVGDRLTNVATIKFLKSLIIFYTPSKSTFVCLPWASEHFMKAKIGNMLISFLLLIKNGRKLLTSAFSESFFVIRKSFVEEMIDAIDEEIRCNEGKNTSNARILTPDNVRFTMTREYFRWLGLLLNHRYGRKILKSLGFIPNLVKIAEIEHLAPILLSVLDYKEQISQQFLLFSLQSKRKLVKIRSLQQIFVIFRAGIFDVSWAIGSIVNLLYLSDTDLIKLSLNTITEICQHRDNLNTLIQTRPQKLLKLDSDGKSILLKFLASQTGIEYLCEMDFLDDELKDWDDFLNIEYARTIEEKIETGLNSQKKSYGIVLNTPKIFVNYGRLQLSWLSSLPLYFQVQMNSKTINLDTYLEVDKEDIFYVSYLGIKVSDIKETILVCLKLGNSFIDNYGNETPEPSWIRCRKDIKNPSKSITYTVIENDGIFFTFSETENSLTIESIKFRAHLLPKGIPAVQVPKHFFGELGKTKLGFNKLISSKVLEKYTQKLMEKHTIIEKRAWMWALGHAGSTNHGAEYLISIKAIRQLVEIAEKSLILSLRGTAIQTLSLISRSAVGRKELLKYFWTSKPENNSISISVPLDSNKIFWLEDRSIEFMHSDKCKEVEMILDSIELSDKEKEIYEHVCKIGSVIDKTESEGFLRDMRAATPLALQSIPLFHAVMTTLSGYSFKLSVRRKIHKLLERIYRVPNVNDVDNLIYIS
;
A
#
# COMPACT_ATOMS: atom_id res chain seq x y z
N MET A 1 20.55 24.06 46.04
CA MET A 1 19.92 22.74 46.23
C MET A 1 20.00 22.02 44.91
N ASP A 2 20.91 21.05 44.87
CA ASP A 2 21.04 20.12 43.75
C ASP A 2 19.74 19.32 43.60
N GLU A 3 19.47 18.81 42.39
CA GLU A 3 18.23 18.07 42.11
C GLU A 3 18.09 16.81 42.99
N SER A 4 19.20 16.19 43.38
CA SER A 4 19.24 15.07 44.32
C SER A 4 18.78 15.46 45.74
N GLU A 5 19.22 16.61 46.25
CA GLU A 5 18.81 17.12 47.57
C GLU A 5 17.31 17.46 47.60
N LYS A 6 16.78 18.02 46.51
CA LYS A 6 15.33 18.30 46.38
C LYS A 6 14.50 17.02 46.39
N GLN A 7 14.98 15.94 45.77
CA GLN A 7 14.29 14.65 45.79
C GLN A 7 14.29 14.03 47.19
N GLU A 8 15.42 14.07 47.90
CA GLU A 8 15.52 13.54 49.26
C GLU A 8 14.65 14.33 50.26
N VAL A 9 14.63 15.67 50.16
CA VAL A 9 13.76 16.53 50.99
C VAL A 9 12.29 16.21 50.74
N ASN A 10 11.87 16.11 49.48
CA ASN A 10 10.48 15.76 49.15
C ASN A 10 10.11 14.35 49.63
N PHE A 11 11.05 13.39 49.59
CA PHE A 11 10.84 12.03 50.09
C PHE A 11 10.67 12.01 51.63
N GLN A 12 11.52 12.71 52.37
CA GLN A 12 11.40 12.81 53.82
C GLN A 12 10.14 13.55 54.28
N GLU A 13 9.72 14.58 53.55
CA GLU A 13 8.46 15.29 53.82
C GLU A 13 7.23 14.40 53.60
N ILE A 14 7.25 13.49 52.61
CA ILE A 14 6.18 12.49 52.44
C ILE A 14 6.15 11.51 53.61
N ILE A 15 7.31 11.01 54.06
CA ILE A 15 7.39 10.10 55.22
C ILE A 15 6.91 10.79 56.51
N LYS A 16 7.23 12.07 56.68
CA LYS A 16 6.76 12.85 57.82
C LYS A 16 5.23 12.95 57.82
N ALA A 17 4.64 13.23 56.65
CA ALA A 17 3.19 13.27 56.48
C ALA A 17 2.50 11.92 56.71
N THR A 18 3.18 10.79 56.50
CA THR A 18 2.63 9.45 56.83
C THR A 18 2.65 9.15 58.33
N LYS A 19 3.59 9.74 59.10
CA LYS A 19 3.77 9.47 60.54
C LYS A 19 2.98 10.42 61.44
N GLU A 20 2.82 11.68 61.05
CA GLU A 20 2.04 12.69 61.80
C GLU A 20 0.55 12.60 61.41
N LYS A 21 -0.30 12.02 62.27
CA LYS A 21 -1.77 11.90 62.09
C LYS A 21 -2.54 13.26 62.11
N SER A 22 -1.94 14.36 61.68
CA SER A 22 -2.62 15.66 61.49
C SER A 22 -1.72 16.61 60.69
N PRO A 23 -2.23 17.19 59.59
CA PRO A 23 -3.01 18.42 59.65
C PRO A 23 -4.44 18.18 59.17
N SER A 24 -5.33 19.16 59.32
CA SER A 24 -6.74 19.09 58.91
C SER A 24 -6.97 18.19 57.68
N GLN A 25 -7.84 17.19 57.83
CA GLN A 25 -8.14 16.16 56.81
C GLN A 25 -8.40 16.76 55.41
N SER A 26 -8.73 18.04 55.28
CA SER A 26 -8.94 18.73 54.01
C SER A 26 -7.67 19.04 53.18
N ASN A 27 -6.45 19.13 53.74
CA ASN A 27 -5.27 19.64 53.02
C ASN A 27 -4.11 18.63 52.80
N ILE A 28 -4.23 17.39 53.28
CA ILE A 28 -3.19 16.35 53.13
C ILE A 28 -2.88 16.06 51.65
N LEU A 29 -3.90 15.98 50.81
CA LEU A 29 -3.74 15.74 49.37
C LEU A 29 -2.97 16.87 48.67
N ALA A 30 -3.27 18.13 49.00
CA ALA A 30 -2.59 19.29 48.45
C ALA A 30 -1.10 19.34 48.85
N TYR A 31 -0.76 18.78 50.01
CA TYR A 31 0.62 18.68 50.48
C TYR A 31 1.39 17.53 49.81
N ILE A 32 0.79 16.34 49.71
CA ILE A 32 1.46 15.13 49.22
C ILE A 32 1.54 15.10 47.68
N TYR A 33 0.51 15.57 46.97
CA TYR A 33 0.41 15.45 45.51
C TYR A 33 1.57 16.11 44.74
N PRO A 34 1.95 17.39 44.98
CA PRO A 34 3.02 18.05 44.23
C PRO A 34 4.38 17.35 44.41
N ARG A 35 4.62 16.79 45.60
CA ARG A 35 5.87 16.11 45.97
C ARG A 35 5.99 14.74 45.31
N ILE A 36 4.93 13.93 45.35
CA ILE A 36 4.88 12.65 44.62
C ILE A 36 5.02 12.89 43.11
N ARG A 37 4.34 13.90 42.59
CA ARG A 37 4.47 14.28 41.18
C ARG A 37 5.90 14.65 40.83
N TYR A 38 6.56 15.48 41.64
CA TYR A 38 7.96 15.88 41.42
C TYR A 38 8.92 14.68 41.45
N LEU A 39 8.70 13.70 42.34
CA LEU A 39 9.50 12.47 42.36
C LEU A 39 9.27 11.60 41.12
N THR A 40 8.03 11.57 40.61
CA THR A 40 7.66 10.77 39.44
C THR A 40 8.14 11.40 38.13
N ASP A 41 7.99 12.72 37.96
CA ASP A 41 8.44 13.45 36.78
C ASP A 41 9.98 13.36 36.62
N ASN A 42 10.72 13.13 37.71
CA ASN A 42 12.18 12.97 37.71
C ASN A 42 12.67 11.50 37.78
N ASN A 43 11.77 10.50 37.66
CA ASN A 43 12.10 9.06 37.73
C ASN A 43 13.01 8.68 38.93
N SER A 44 12.73 9.21 40.12
CA SER A 44 13.58 8.99 41.29
C SER A 44 13.51 7.56 41.81
N VAL A 45 14.66 6.95 42.14
CA VAL A 45 14.77 5.63 42.79
C VAL A 45 14.04 5.60 44.15
N LEU A 46 13.85 6.75 44.78
CA LEU A 46 13.16 6.90 46.07
C LEU A 46 11.66 6.53 46.02
N LEU A 47 11.05 6.44 44.83
CA LEU A 47 9.66 5.99 44.65
C LEU A 47 9.41 4.53 45.06
N GLU A 48 10.45 3.69 45.02
CA GLU A 48 10.36 2.28 45.46
C GLU A 48 10.43 2.16 46.98
N LYS A 49 11.09 3.11 47.65
CA LYS A 49 11.28 3.13 49.11
C LYS A 49 10.13 3.78 49.88
N LEU A 50 9.13 4.32 49.19
CA LEU A 50 7.96 4.92 49.83
C LEU A 50 7.10 3.85 50.52
N PRO A 51 6.55 4.13 51.73
CA PRO A 51 5.62 3.23 52.43
C PRO A 51 4.26 3.22 51.72
N THR A 52 4.19 2.52 50.59
CA THR A 52 3.00 2.47 49.72
C THR A 52 1.75 1.89 50.39
N PRO A 53 1.81 0.88 51.30
CA PRO A 53 0.61 0.40 52.00
C PRO A 53 -0.01 1.45 52.92
N GLU A 54 0.82 2.16 53.70
CA GLU A 54 0.36 3.22 54.60
C GLU A 54 -0.24 4.39 53.82
N LEU A 55 0.40 4.79 52.71
CA LEU A 55 -0.11 5.82 51.82
C LEU A 55 -1.45 5.43 51.19
N PHE A 56 -1.61 4.18 50.77
CA PHE A 56 -2.88 3.70 50.19
C PHE A 56 -4.02 3.80 51.20
N ILE A 57 -3.76 3.47 52.47
CA ILE A 57 -4.74 3.60 53.56
C ILE A 57 -5.09 5.08 53.81
N ILE A 58 -4.09 5.96 53.86
CA ILE A 58 -4.29 7.40 54.11
C ILE A 58 -5.09 8.08 52.98
N ILE A 59 -4.86 7.67 51.73
CA ILE A 59 -5.49 8.31 50.56
C ILE A 59 -6.91 7.78 50.31
N ARG A 60 -7.21 6.54 50.69
CA ARG A 60 -8.48 5.87 50.37
C ARG A 60 -9.75 6.64 50.75
N PRO A 61 -9.88 7.27 51.94
CA PRO A 61 -11.07 8.03 52.30
C PRO A 61 -11.39 9.17 51.31
N PHE A 62 -10.37 9.70 50.65
CA PHE A 62 -10.54 10.77 49.69
C PHE A 62 -11.15 10.33 48.36
N LEU A 63 -11.14 9.03 48.01
CA LEU A 63 -11.85 8.50 46.83
C LEU A 63 -13.38 8.62 46.95
N ALA A 64 -13.88 8.79 48.18
CA ALA A 64 -15.30 8.93 48.47
C ALA A 64 -15.70 10.31 48.99
N HIS A 65 -14.78 11.27 49.02
CA HIS A 65 -15.01 12.61 49.54
C HIS A 65 -16.16 13.32 48.80
N LYS A 66 -16.87 14.24 49.48
CA LYS A 66 -17.98 15.01 48.90
C LYS A 66 -17.53 15.82 47.68
N GLU A 67 -16.41 16.51 47.81
CA GLU A 67 -15.82 17.33 46.74
C GLU A 67 -15.15 16.47 45.63
N PRO A 68 -15.46 16.71 44.34
CA PRO A 68 -14.87 15.98 43.21
C PRO A 68 -13.37 16.23 43.05
N GLU A 69 -12.86 17.40 43.42
CA GLU A 69 -11.45 17.76 43.30
C GLU A 69 -10.56 16.85 44.15
N ASN A 70 -10.99 16.54 45.38
CA ASN A 70 -10.28 15.63 46.27
C ASN A 70 -10.26 14.20 45.71
N ARG A 71 -11.38 13.73 45.13
CA ARG A 71 -11.46 12.41 44.47
C ARG A 71 -10.50 12.33 43.27
N THR A 72 -10.48 13.38 42.44
CA THR A 72 -9.57 13.44 41.28
C THR A 72 -8.09 13.43 41.70
N THR A 73 -7.76 14.16 42.76
CA THR A 73 -6.39 14.23 43.27
C THR A 73 -5.97 12.90 43.87
N ALA A 74 -6.85 12.23 44.61
CA ALA A 74 -6.61 10.88 45.12
C ALA A 74 -6.32 9.88 43.98
N LEU A 75 -7.16 9.85 42.92
CA LEU A 75 -6.94 8.99 41.75
C LEU A 75 -5.61 9.28 41.04
N ARG A 76 -5.22 10.56 40.94
CA ARG A 76 -3.90 10.94 40.39
C ARG A 76 -2.75 10.43 41.24
N ILE A 77 -2.84 10.52 42.57
CA ILE A 77 -1.80 10.02 43.47
C ILE A 77 -1.68 8.50 43.33
N TYR A 78 -2.79 7.76 43.30
CA TYR A 78 -2.75 6.30 43.06
C TYR A 78 -2.07 5.96 41.74
N ARG A 79 -2.32 6.73 40.67
CA ARG A 79 -1.64 6.55 39.38
C ARG A 79 -0.13 6.78 39.47
N TYR A 80 0.31 7.83 40.16
CA TYR A 80 1.74 8.13 40.29
C TYR A 80 2.46 7.14 41.21
N LEU A 81 1.78 6.60 42.22
CA LEU A 81 2.34 5.58 43.11
C LEU A 81 2.45 4.21 42.41
N SER A 82 1.52 3.87 41.52
CA SER A 82 1.41 2.55 40.89
C SER A 82 2.30 2.40 39.65
N ASN A 83 3.60 2.19 39.88
CA ASN A 83 4.61 1.99 38.82
C ASN A 83 5.11 0.55 38.67
N THR A 84 4.87 -0.32 39.65
CA THR A 84 5.35 -1.70 39.67
C THR A 84 4.19 -2.70 39.77
N LYS A 85 4.43 -3.95 39.35
CA LYS A 85 3.44 -5.02 39.42
C LYS A 85 2.97 -5.29 40.86
N ASP A 86 3.88 -5.24 41.83
CA ASP A 86 3.58 -5.47 43.25
C ASP A 86 2.62 -4.41 43.81
N LYS A 87 2.79 -3.14 43.42
CA LYS A 87 1.89 -2.06 43.87
C LYS A 87 0.48 -2.21 43.31
N PHE A 88 0.32 -2.73 42.08
CA PHE A 88 -1.01 -3.07 41.55
C PHE A 88 -1.60 -4.31 42.22
N SER A 89 -0.79 -5.29 42.62
CA SER A 89 -1.26 -6.42 43.44
C SER A 89 -1.76 -5.94 44.81
N LEU A 90 -1.07 -4.98 45.42
CA LEU A 90 -1.49 -4.33 46.66
C LEU A 90 -2.77 -3.51 46.49
N LEU A 91 -2.93 -2.81 45.37
CA LEU A 91 -4.15 -2.06 45.05
C LEU A 91 -5.36 -2.99 44.98
N LYS A 92 -5.18 -4.19 44.40
CA LYS A 92 -6.20 -5.25 44.33
C LYS A 92 -6.47 -5.89 45.68
N SER A 93 -5.45 -6.20 46.49
CA SER A 93 -5.64 -6.78 47.82
C SER A 93 -6.31 -5.81 48.81
N SER A 94 -6.16 -4.51 48.59
CA SER A 94 -6.83 -3.44 49.36
C SER A 94 -8.19 -3.03 48.78
N HIS A 95 -8.75 -3.80 47.83
CA HIS A 95 -10.08 -3.57 47.27
C HIS A 95 -10.34 -2.15 46.72
N ILE A 96 -9.28 -1.46 46.30
CA ILE A 96 -9.37 -0.08 45.77
C ILE A 96 -10.04 -0.09 44.38
N GLU A 97 -10.00 -1.22 43.67
CA GLU A 97 -10.65 -1.41 42.38
C GLU A 97 -12.15 -1.09 42.42
N TYR A 98 -12.87 -1.36 43.52
CA TYR A 98 -14.30 -1.05 43.62
C TYR A 98 -14.57 0.46 43.64
N PHE A 99 -13.69 1.25 44.26
CA PHE A 99 -13.76 2.71 44.24
C PHE A 99 -13.43 3.26 42.86
N LEU A 100 -12.47 2.63 42.17
CA LEU A 100 -12.14 2.97 40.80
C LEU A 100 -13.30 2.67 39.83
N VAL A 101 -13.99 1.52 39.98
CA VAL A 101 -15.21 1.19 39.23
C VAL A 101 -16.27 2.28 39.42
N ARG A 102 -16.54 2.69 40.66
CA ARG A 102 -17.50 3.76 40.96
C ARG A 102 -17.17 5.07 40.25
N SER A 103 -15.92 5.52 40.32
CA SER A 103 -15.48 6.75 39.66
C SER A 103 -15.51 6.66 38.14
N PHE A 104 -15.29 5.47 37.59
CA PHE A 104 -15.35 5.21 36.15
C PHE A 104 -16.78 5.15 35.60
N GLU A 105 -17.74 4.62 36.36
CA GLU A 105 -19.13 4.47 35.94
C GLU A 105 -19.98 5.75 36.05
N LEU A 106 -19.40 6.88 36.43
CA LEU A 106 -20.10 8.18 36.48
C LEU A 106 -20.65 8.61 35.12
N GLU A 107 -21.71 9.42 35.14
CA GLU A 107 -22.34 9.99 33.93
C GLU A 107 -21.57 11.21 33.40
N GLY A 108 -21.48 11.35 32.08
CA GLY A 108 -20.83 12.49 31.40
C GLY A 108 -19.30 12.42 31.38
N LYS A 109 -18.65 13.59 31.29
CA LYS A 109 -17.18 13.73 31.28
C LYS A 109 -16.64 14.45 32.54
N PRO A 110 -16.95 14.00 33.78
CA PRO A 110 -16.32 14.61 34.93
C PRO A 110 -14.81 14.32 34.89
N VAL A 111 -14.00 15.29 35.36
CA VAL A 111 -12.53 15.15 35.42
C VAL A 111 -12.12 13.89 36.19
N GLU A 112 -12.93 13.48 37.17
CA GLU A 112 -12.76 12.26 37.96
C GLU A 112 -12.74 11.00 37.07
N ARG A 113 -13.72 10.89 36.16
CA ARG A 113 -13.85 9.76 35.26
C ARG A 113 -12.67 9.67 34.28
N ILE A 114 -12.17 10.82 33.84
CA ILE A 114 -10.97 10.89 32.98
C ILE A 114 -9.73 10.40 33.75
N GLU A 115 -9.54 10.81 35.00
CA GLU A 115 -8.41 10.33 35.82
C GLU A 115 -8.54 8.83 36.14
N ALA A 116 -9.76 8.32 36.36
CA ALA A 116 -10.03 6.89 36.47
C ALA A 116 -9.60 6.13 35.19
N CYS A 117 -9.95 6.63 34.00
CA CYS A 117 -9.50 6.05 32.73
C CYS A 117 -7.98 6.00 32.61
N LYS A 118 -7.28 7.06 33.03
CA LYS A 118 -5.81 7.10 33.00
C LYS A 118 -5.19 6.07 33.96
N LEU A 119 -5.79 5.85 35.13
CA LEU A 119 -5.34 4.81 36.06
C LEU A 119 -5.61 3.40 35.51
N ILE A 120 -6.78 3.17 34.91
CA ILE A 120 -7.11 1.90 34.23
C ILE A 120 -6.09 1.62 33.11
N ARG A 121 -5.82 2.60 32.25
CA ARG A 121 -4.83 2.48 31.18
C ARG A 121 -3.44 2.13 31.73
N ARG A 122 -3.01 2.78 32.81
CA ARG A 122 -1.73 2.49 33.47
C ARG A 122 -1.68 1.06 34.02
N TRP A 123 -2.79 0.56 34.56
CA TRP A 123 -2.90 -0.84 35.01
C TRP A 123 -2.74 -1.81 33.83
N LEU A 124 -3.39 -1.53 32.70
CA LEU A 124 -3.27 -2.34 31.47
C LEU A 124 -1.84 -2.38 30.92
N GLU A 125 -1.10 -1.27 31.02
CA GLU A 125 0.29 -1.18 30.54
C GLU A 125 1.29 -1.94 31.44
N ILE A 126 1.07 -1.98 32.77
CA ILE A 126 2.03 -2.56 33.73
C ILE A 126 1.69 -4.00 34.12
N SER A 127 0.42 -4.29 34.43
CA SER A 127 -0.02 -5.57 34.99
C SER A 127 -1.38 -6.04 34.44
N PRO A 128 -1.46 -6.38 33.14
CA PRO A 128 -2.69 -6.85 32.53
C PRO A 128 -3.15 -8.22 33.05
N GLU A 129 -2.21 -9.07 33.50
CA GLU A 129 -2.52 -10.41 34.05
C GLU A 129 -3.30 -10.33 35.38
N SER A 130 -2.99 -9.34 36.22
CA SER A 130 -3.63 -9.18 37.54
C SER A 130 -4.93 -8.38 37.48
N PHE A 131 -5.34 -7.92 36.29
CA PHE A 131 -6.46 -7.00 36.10
C PHE A 131 -7.76 -7.53 36.74
N PRO A 132 -8.46 -6.72 37.55
CA PRO A 132 -9.58 -7.22 38.33
C PRO A 132 -10.83 -7.37 37.46
N LYS A 133 -11.60 -8.43 37.72
CA LYS A 133 -12.82 -8.75 36.98
C LYS A 133 -13.91 -7.68 37.15
N SER A 134 -14.01 -7.06 38.32
CA SER A 134 -14.96 -5.98 38.58
C SER A 134 -14.80 -4.80 37.60
N LEU A 135 -13.55 -4.41 37.31
CA LEU A 135 -13.23 -3.40 36.29
C LEU A 135 -13.50 -3.92 34.88
N CYS A 136 -13.21 -5.20 34.58
CA CYS A 136 -13.50 -5.78 33.27
C CYS A 136 -15.01 -5.76 32.98
N ASN A 137 -15.86 -6.22 33.92
CA ASN A 137 -17.31 -6.15 33.81
C ASN A 137 -17.81 -4.71 33.65
N SER A 138 -17.17 -3.75 34.34
CA SER A 138 -17.48 -2.33 34.19
C SER A 138 -17.19 -1.83 32.77
N LEU A 139 -16.00 -2.14 32.23
CA LEU A 139 -15.60 -1.84 30.85
C LEU A 139 -16.55 -2.45 29.82
N VAL A 140 -16.96 -3.71 30.01
CA VAL A 140 -17.95 -4.38 29.15
C VAL A 140 -19.30 -3.67 29.22
N SER A 141 -19.81 -3.41 30.43
CA SER A 141 -21.11 -2.76 30.62
C SER A 141 -21.17 -1.36 30.01
N LEU A 142 -20.05 -0.63 30.03
CA LEU A 142 -19.91 0.68 29.42
C LEU A 142 -19.83 0.60 27.90
N SER A 143 -19.05 -0.35 27.39
CA SER A 143 -18.87 -0.55 25.95
C SER A 143 -20.16 -1.02 25.26
N ASP A 144 -21.05 -1.71 25.99
CA ASP A 144 -22.35 -2.17 25.48
C ASP A 144 -23.39 -1.03 25.39
N THR A 145 -23.14 0.14 26.01
CA THR A 145 -24.07 1.28 25.92
C THR A 145 -23.93 2.05 24.60
N GLU A 146 -25.05 2.57 24.08
CA GLU A 146 -25.08 3.27 22.78
C GLU A 146 -24.73 4.76 22.85
N ASN A 147 -24.88 5.41 24.01
CA ASN A 147 -24.89 6.88 24.15
C ASN A 147 -23.86 7.41 25.17
N ASP A 148 -22.67 6.80 25.26
CA ASP A 148 -21.61 7.24 26.19
C ASP A 148 -20.34 7.66 25.43
N ASP A 149 -19.79 8.82 25.78
CA ASP A 149 -18.61 9.41 25.12
C ASP A 149 -17.32 8.60 25.33
N LEU A 150 -17.24 7.77 26.38
CA LEU A 150 -16.06 6.95 26.68
C LEU A 150 -16.17 5.52 26.18
N LYS A 151 -17.18 5.21 25.35
CA LYS A 151 -17.36 3.88 24.75
C LYS A 151 -16.11 3.39 24.02
N GLU A 152 -15.48 4.25 23.22
CA GLU A 152 -14.27 3.89 22.47
C GLU A 152 -13.09 3.55 23.39
N PHE A 153 -12.94 4.25 24.52
CA PHE A 153 -11.94 3.91 25.53
C PHE A 153 -12.20 2.52 26.12
N GLY A 154 -13.46 2.19 26.41
CA GLY A 154 -13.86 0.87 26.90
C GLY A 154 -13.53 -0.25 25.90
N LEU A 155 -13.87 -0.05 24.63
CA LEU A 155 -13.59 -1.00 23.55
C LEU A 155 -12.08 -1.19 23.35
N GLU A 156 -11.29 -0.11 23.36
CA GLU A 156 -9.84 -0.16 23.22
C GLU A 156 -9.17 -0.87 24.40
N ALA A 157 -9.65 -0.62 25.63
CA ALA A 157 -9.19 -1.32 26.83
C ALA A 157 -9.50 -2.83 26.77
N LEU A 158 -10.71 -3.20 26.36
CA LEU A 158 -11.09 -4.60 26.17
C LEU A 158 -10.28 -5.27 25.07
N ARG A 159 -9.97 -4.56 23.98
CA ARG A 159 -9.11 -5.03 22.89
C ARG A 159 -7.71 -5.39 23.39
N LEU A 160 -7.06 -4.48 24.13
CA LEU A 160 -5.72 -4.72 24.70
C LEU A 160 -5.71 -5.87 25.73
N LEU A 161 -6.75 -5.95 26.57
CA LEU A 161 -6.93 -7.06 27.50
C LEU A 161 -7.14 -8.39 26.79
N SER A 162 -7.79 -8.40 25.63
CA SER A 162 -8.10 -9.64 24.91
C SER A 162 -6.83 -10.36 24.44
N ILE A 163 -5.77 -9.60 24.11
CA ILE A 163 -4.48 -10.14 23.68
C ILE A 163 -3.69 -10.72 24.86
N THR A 164 -3.77 -10.08 26.03
CA THR A 164 -2.94 -10.41 27.21
C THR A 164 -3.62 -11.39 28.16
N ASN A 165 -4.93 -11.25 28.38
CA ASN A 165 -5.73 -12.09 29.28
C ASN A 165 -7.11 -12.40 28.66
N THR A 166 -7.11 -13.26 27.63
CA THR A 166 -8.33 -13.64 26.89
C THR A 166 -9.39 -14.29 27.79
N LEU A 167 -8.97 -15.09 28.77
CA LEU A 167 -9.86 -15.79 29.70
C LEU A 167 -10.75 -14.81 30.48
N LEU A 168 -10.16 -13.74 31.02
CA LEU A 168 -10.90 -12.74 31.79
C LEU A 168 -11.96 -12.02 30.94
N VAL A 169 -11.58 -11.65 29.72
CA VAL A 169 -12.47 -10.93 28.79
C VAL A 169 -13.60 -11.83 28.31
N SER A 170 -13.30 -13.10 28.01
CA SER A 170 -14.30 -14.11 27.64
C SER A 170 -15.32 -14.31 28.75
N TRP A 171 -14.86 -14.50 30.00
CA TRP A 171 -15.75 -14.70 31.14
C TRP A 171 -16.64 -13.50 31.44
N SER A 172 -16.13 -12.28 31.21
CA SER A 172 -16.88 -11.03 31.37
C SER A 172 -17.82 -10.72 30.20
N GLY A 173 -17.80 -11.53 29.12
CA GLY A 173 -18.58 -11.30 27.90
C GLY A 173 -18.05 -10.17 27.00
N GLY A 174 -16.79 -9.78 27.15
CA GLY A 174 -16.18 -8.69 26.41
C GLY A 174 -15.93 -9.00 24.93
N ILE A 175 -15.65 -10.26 24.58
CA ILE A 175 -15.48 -10.69 23.18
C ILE A 175 -16.76 -10.42 22.37
N ARG A 176 -17.92 -10.82 22.90
CA ARG A 176 -19.23 -10.51 22.34
C ARG A 176 -19.44 -8.99 22.15
N CYS A 177 -18.99 -8.18 23.11
CA CYS A 177 -19.09 -6.73 23.04
C CYS A 177 -18.23 -6.15 21.90
N LEU A 178 -17.00 -6.65 21.73
CA LEU A 178 -16.12 -6.26 20.62
C LEU A 178 -16.72 -6.62 19.26
N ILE A 179 -17.30 -7.81 19.12
CA ILE A 179 -17.95 -8.25 17.88
C ILE A 179 -19.18 -7.40 17.57
N ASN A 180 -20.02 -7.12 18.57
CA ASN A 180 -21.19 -6.25 18.40
C ASN A 180 -20.79 -4.82 18.00
N ALA A 181 -19.65 -4.31 18.50
CA ALA A 181 -19.15 -2.99 18.15
C ALA A 181 -18.75 -2.86 16.66
N LEU A 182 -18.43 -3.97 15.98
CA LEU A 182 -18.15 -3.96 14.54
C LEU A 182 -19.39 -3.65 13.68
N LEU A 183 -20.59 -3.84 14.24
CA LEU A 183 -21.86 -3.52 13.59
C LEU A 183 -22.44 -2.17 14.08
N ASP A 184 -21.72 -1.45 14.95
CA ASP A 184 -22.14 -0.13 15.45
C ASP A 184 -21.68 1.00 14.52
N ILE A 185 -22.63 1.82 14.09
CA ILE A 185 -22.42 2.99 13.21
C ILE A 185 -21.53 4.04 13.88
N LYS A 186 -21.58 4.15 15.21
CA LYS A 186 -20.83 5.17 15.97
C LYS A 186 -19.37 4.79 16.21
N CYS A 187 -18.97 3.55 15.93
CA CYS A 187 -17.60 3.11 16.13
C CYS A 187 -16.67 3.77 15.08
N SER A 188 -15.58 4.39 15.53
CA SER A 188 -14.58 4.92 14.60
C SER A 188 -14.01 3.83 13.69
N GLN A 189 -13.72 4.24 12.46
CA GLN A 189 -13.24 3.34 11.42
C GLN A 189 -11.95 2.61 11.83
N GLU A 190 -10.98 3.33 12.40
CA GLU A 190 -9.69 2.79 12.84
C GLU A 190 -9.85 1.76 13.96
N LEU A 191 -10.73 2.05 14.93
CA LEU A 191 -11.03 1.13 16.02
C LEU A 191 -11.67 -0.17 15.50
N SER A 192 -12.59 -0.08 14.54
CA SER A 192 -13.21 -1.27 13.93
C SER A 192 -12.17 -2.18 13.25
N GLU A 193 -11.20 -1.62 12.52
CA GLU A 193 -10.10 -2.39 11.90
C GLU A 193 -9.25 -3.08 12.97
N ASN A 194 -8.87 -2.32 14.01
CA ASN A 194 -8.07 -2.82 15.12
C ASN A 194 -8.76 -3.95 15.89
N ILE A 195 -10.08 -3.88 16.09
CA ILE A 195 -10.86 -4.96 16.69
C ILE A 195 -10.81 -6.21 15.80
N ILE A 196 -10.99 -6.06 14.48
CA ILE A 196 -10.91 -7.20 13.55
C ILE A 196 -9.54 -7.86 13.58
N TYR A 197 -8.45 -7.09 13.63
CA TYR A 197 -7.10 -7.64 13.74
C TYR A 197 -6.90 -8.43 15.04
N THR A 198 -7.43 -7.93 16.17
CA THR A 198 -7.37 -8.69 17.43
C THR A 198 -8.18 -9.98 17.38
N ILE A 199 -9.36 -9.98 16.75
CA ILE A 199 -10.14 -11.20 16.53
C ILE A 199 -9.36 -12.19 15.66
N CYS A 200 -8.74 -11.75 14.57
CA CYS A 200 -7.95 -12.61 13.69
C CYS A 200 -6.71 -13.18 14.40
N TYR A 201 -6.14 -12.44 15.35
CA TYR A 201 -5.07 -12.90 16.23
C TYR A 201 -5.56 -14.02 17.18
N LEU A 202 -6.69 -13.81 17.85
CA LEU A 202 -7.29 -14.82 18.75
C LEU A 202 -7.77 -16.08 18.02
N LEU A 203 -8.16 -15.96 16.75
CA LEU A 203 -8.49 -17.12 15.91
C LEU A 203 -7.26 -17.98 15.54
N ASN A 204 -6.07 -17.40 15.55
CA ASN A 204 -4.88 -18.03 14.99
C ASN A 204 -4.39 -19.22 15.84
N GLU A 205 -4.33 -19.07 17.16
CA GLU A 205 -3.86 -20.11 18.08
C GLU A 205 -5.03 -20.93 18.66
N PRO A 206 -4.84 -22.25 18.85
CA PRO A 206 -5.91 -23.10 19.39
C PRO A 206 -6.30 -22.71 20.83
N GLU A 207 -5.35 -22.28 21.66
CA GLU A 207 -5.59 -21.93 23.07
C GLU A 207 -6.50 -20.71 23.22
N THR A 208 -6.33 -19.71 22.35
CA THR A 208 -7.16 -18.49 22.35
C THR A 208 -8.46 -18.68 21.57
N ARG A 209 -8.48 -19.54 20.54
CA ARG A 209 -9.66 -19.82 19.70
C ARG A 209 -10.82 -20.44 20.48
N VAL A 210 -10.55 -21.25 21.50
CA VAL A 210 -11.61 -21.86 22.34
C VAL A 210 -12.52 -20.79 22.95
N TYR A 211 -11.97 -19.64 23.33
CA TYR A 211 -12.74 -18.52 23.91
C TYR A 211 -13.63 -17.80 22.89
N LEU A 212 -13.36 -17.94 21.59
CA LEU A 212 -14.24 -17.46 20.50
C LEU A 212 -15.37 -18.45 20.17
N LYS A 213 -15.52 -19.51 20.97
CA LYS A 213 -16.41 -20.63 20.69
C LYS A 213 -16.18 -21.25 19.31
N ASN A 214 -14.91 -21.48 18.99
CA ASN A 214 -14.44 -21.93 17.66
C ASN A 214 -14.90 -21.01 16.50
N GLY A 215 -15.15 -19.73 16.80
CA GLY A 215 -15.56 -18.72 15.83
C GLY A 215 -17.07 -18.59 15.61
N GLN A 216 -17.92 -19.32 16.37
CA GLN A 216 -19.37 -19.16 16.30
C GLN A 216 -19.82 -17.71 16.61
N GLU A 217 -19.12 -16.99 17.48
CA GLU A 217 -19.47 -15.60 17.78
C GLU A 217 -19.31 -14.68 16.56
N LEU A 218 -18.41 -15.03 15.63
CA LEU A 218 -18.17 -14.27 14.40
C LEU A 218 -19.26 -14.50 13.36
N MET A 219 -20.02 -15.58 13.47
CA MET A 219 -21.20 -15.82 12.61
C MET A 219 -22.24 -14.71 12.76
N ARG A 220 -22.23 -13.91 13.85
CA ARG A 220 -23.09 -12.73 13.99
C ARG A 220 -22.84 -11.67 12.92
N ILE A 221 -21.58 -11.46 12.53
CA ILE A 221 -21.21 -10.53 11.45
C ILE A 221 -21.78 -11.04 10.13
N LEU A 222 -21.69 -12.35 9.92
CA LEU A 222 -22.20 -13.02 8.71
C LEU A 222 -23.73 -13.15 8.72
N GLY A 223 -24.35 -13.11 9.90
CA GLY A 223 -25.80 -13.10 10.13
C GLY A 223 -26.50 -11.99 9.35
N VAL A 224 -25.87 -10.82 9.22
CA VAL A 224 -26.40 -9.69 8.42
C VAL A 224 -26.64 -10.08 6.95
N PHE A 225 -25.88 -11.04 6.42
CA PHE A 225 -26.06 -11.55 5.05
C PHE A 225 -27.03 -12.72 4.95
N THR A 226 -27.26 -13.47 6.04
CA THR A 226 -28.02 -14.73 6.03
C THR A 226 -29.42 -14.59 6.63
N ASP A 227 -29.69 -13.58 7.45
CA ASP A 227 -30.99 -13.34 8.09
C ASP A 227 -32.00 -12.65 7.15
N TYR A 228 -32.75 -13.43 6.38
CA TYR A 228 -33.77 -12.94 5.44
C TYR A 228 -34.99 -12.28 6.13
N ASN A 229 -35.29 -12.70 7.36
CA ASN A 229 -36.54 -12.39 8.05
C ASN A 229 -36.47 -11.18 8.98
N ALA A 230 -35.35 -10.47 9.03
CA ALA A 230 -35.22 -9.32 9.91
C ALA A 230 -36.12 -8.17 9.42
N ASN A 231 -37.08 -7.75 10.26
CA ASN A 231 -37.95 -6.57 10.08
C ASN A 231 -37.15 -5.25 10.23
N ILE A 232 -35.99 -5.17 9.59
CA ILE A 232 -35.10 -4.01 9.58
C ILE A 232 -35.49 -3.13 8.38
N LYS A 233 -35.53 -1.81 8.59
CA LYS A 233 -35.75 -0.83 7.52
C LYS A 233 -34.63 -0.91 6.49
N GLU A 234 -34.93 -0.69 5.21
CA GLU A 234 -33.94 -0.81 4.13
C GLU A 234 -32.75 0.14 4.30
N SER A 235 -32.95 1.35 4.83
CA SER A 235 -31.88 2.33 5.11
C SER A 235 -30.88 1.80 6.14
N ASP A 236 -31.38 1.17 7.20
CA ASP A 236 -30.56 0.69 8.32
C ASP A 236 -29.84 -0.60 7.89
N LEU A 237 -30.51 -1.44 7.09
CA LEU A 237 -29.92 -2.62 6.48
C LEU A 237 -28.75 -2.24 5.54
N GLU A 238 -28.87 -1.18 4.76
CA GLU A 238 -27.78 -0.73 3.87
C GLU A 238 -26.52 -0.35 4.67
N ILE A 239 -26.69 0.34 5.80
CA ILE A 239 -25.56 0.73 6.67
C ILE A 239 -24.95 -0.51 7.32
N LEU A 240 -25.76 -1.42 7.86
CA LEU A 240 -25.30 -2.67 8.46
C LEU A 240 -24.55 -3.55 7.43
N LEU A 241 -25.06 -3.65 6.21
CA LEU A 241 -24.39 -4.36 5.12
C LEU A 241 -23.04 -3.74 4.77
N LYS A 242 -22.91 -2.40 4.78
CA LYS A 242 -21.64 -1.71 4.56
C LYS A 242 -20.61 -2.06 5.64
N LEU A 243 -21.03 -2.09 6.91
CA LEU A 243 -20.17 -2.46 8.05
C LEU A 243 -19.78 -3.94 8.00
N ALA A 244 -20.75 -4.84 7.80
CA ALA A 244 -20.52 -6.28 7.70
C ALA A 244 -19.62 -6.64 6.49
N ARG A 245 -19.82 -5.99 5.33
CA ARG A 245 -18.96 -6.15 4.15
C ARG A 245 -17.52 -5.83 4.46
N ARG A 246 -17.30 -4.68 5.09
CA ARG A 246 -15.97 -4.19 5.46
C ARG A 246 -15.29 -5.15 6.45
N ALA A 247 -16.01 -5.59 7.47
CA ALA A 247 -15.49 -6.54 8.45
C ALA A 247 -15.10 -7.88 7.77
N THR A 248 -15.99 -8.44 6.96
CA THR A 248 -15.76 -9.70 6.23
C THR A 248 -14.58 -9.59 5.27
N LEU A 249 -14.43 -8.45 4.59
CA LEU A 249 -13.32 -8.18 3.69
C LEU A 249 -11.97 -8.13 4.43
N ILE A 250 -11.88 -7.43 5.57
CA ILE A 250 -10.64 -7.38 6.36
C ILE A 250 -10.31 -8.76 6.94
N ILE A 251 -11.31 -9.49 7.45
CA ILE A 251 -11.12 -10.87 7.93
C ILE A 251 -10.54 -11.75 6.80
N SER A 252 -11.10 -11.64 5.59
CA SER A 252 -10.62 -12.42 4.44
C SER A 252 -9.15 -12.20 4.15
N ARG A 253 -8.63 -10.96 4.29
CA ARG A 253 -7.23 -10.59 4.00
C ARG A 253 -6.20 -11.20 4.95
N SER A 254 -6.63 -11.91 6.00
CA SER A 254 -5.75 -12.64 6.91
C SER A 254 -5.83 -14.15 6.66
N TRP A 255 -4.71 -14.89 6.83
CA TRP A 255 -4.74 -16.35 6.68
C TRP A 255 -5.67 -17.04 7.68
N SER A 256 -5.67 -16.59 8.95
CA SER A 256 -6.58 -17.13 9.97
C SER A 256 -8.04 -16.87 9.64
N GLY A 257 -8.36 -15.65 9.19
CA GLY A 257 -9.72 -15.28 8.80
C GLY A 257 -10.19 -15.96 7.51
N LEU A 258 -9.36 -16.08 6.48
CA LEU A 258 -9.71 -16.77 5.24
C LEU A 258 -10.01 -18.26 5.49
N ILE A 259 -9.16 -18.94 6.25
CA ILE A 259 -9.37 -20.36 6.59
C ILE A 259 -10.64 -20.53 7.43
N PHE A 260 -10.89 -19.61 8.38
CA PHE A 260 -12.11 -19.59 9.17
C PHE A 260 -13.37 -19.41 8.29
N LEU A 261 -13.37 -18.40 7.40
CA LEU A 261 -14.49 -18.11 6.52
C LEU A 261 -14.79 -19.30 5.59
N ALA A 262 -13.75 -19.89 4.98
CA ALA A 262 -13.90 -21.01 4.05
C ALA A 262 -14.39 -22.31 4.70
N SER A 263 -14.11 -22.50 6.00
CA SER A 263 -14.50 -23.73 6.73
C SER A 263 -15.88 -23.66 7.36
N SER A 264 -16.43 -22.46 7.60
CA SER A 264 -17.69 -22.27 8.32
C SER A 264 -18.72 -21.48 7.52
N GLY A 265 -18.65 -20.14 7.54
CA GLY A 265 -19.77 -19.29 7.12
C GLY A 265 -19.77 -18.77 5.68
N LEU A 266 -18.66 -18.84 4.93
CA LEU A 266 -18.64 -18.29 3.56
C LEU A 266 -19.53 -19.09 2.61
N ARG A 267 -19.64 -20.41 2.82
CA ARG A 267 -20.57 -21.26 2.06
C ARG A 267 -22.01 -20.84 2.29
N ASP A 268 -22.42 -20.58 3.52
CA ASP A 268 -23.79 -20.16 3.85
C ASP A 268 -24.15 -18.80 3.21
N ILE A 269 -23.20 -17.86 3.19
CA ILE A 269 -23.35 -16.57 2.51
C ILE A 269 -23.52 -16.76 0.99
N ILE A 270 -22.76 -17.67 0.39
CA ILE A 270 -22.85 -17.94 -1.04
C ILE A 270 -24.15 -18.67 -1.38
N MET A 271 -24.57 -19.66 -0.59
CA MET A 271 -25.86 -20.34 -0.78
C MET A 271 -27.03 -19.36 -0.63
N THR A 272 -26.85 -18.28 0.14
CA THR A 272 -27.85 -17.22 0.27
C THR A 272 -28.14 -16.48 -1.04
N LEU A 273 -27.18 -16.42 -1.96
CA LEU A 273 -27.40 -15.88 -3.31
C LEU A 273 -28.44 -16.67 -4.11
N VAL A 274 -28.49 -17.99 -3.90
CA VAL A 274 -29.36 -18.93 -4.62
C VAL A 274 -30.81 -18.85 -4.11
N HIS A 275 -30.99 -18.63 -2.81
CA HIS A 275 -32.32 -18.54 -2.20
C HIS A 275 -33.07 -17.25 -2.57
N PRO A 276 -34.43 -17.26 -2.58
CA PRO A 276 -35.22 -16.05 -2.77
C PRO A 276 -35.11 -15.15 -1.54
N GLY A 277 -34.56 -13.94 -1.71
CA GLY A 277 -34.27 -13.01 -0.62
C GLY A 277 -34.26 -11.55 -1.09
N LYS A 278 -34.05 -10.60 -0.16
CA LYS A 278 -33.99 -9.16 -0.49
C LYS A 278 -32.85 -8.89 -1.49
N ASN A 279 -33.15 -8.18 -2.58
CA ASN A 279 -32.18 -7.85 -3.63
C ASN A 279 -30.95 -7.10 -3.09
N LEU A 280 -31.14 -6.24 -2.07
CA LEU A 280 -30.06 -5.51 -1.40
C LEU A 280 -29.01 -6.44 -0.75
N ILE A 281 -29.43 -7.57 -0.18
CA ILE A 281 -28.52 -8.54 0.44
C ILE A 281 -27.71 -9.24 -0.65
N LYS A 282 -28.35 -9.66 -1.75
CA LYS A 282 -27.66 -10.26 -2.90
C LYS A 282 -26.64 -9.31 -3.52
N GLU A 283 -27.02 -8.04 -3.69
CA GLU A 283 -26.11 -6.99 -4.15
C GLU A 283 -24.94 -6.79 -3.19
N GLY A 284 -25.20 -6.73 -1.87
CA GLY A 284 -24.17 -6.60 -0.84
C GLY A 284 -23.17 -7.76 -0.84
N ILE A 285 -23.64 -9.01 -1.02
CA ILE A 285 -22.77 -10.19 -1.10
C ILE A 285 -21.93 -10.16 -2.37
N LEU A 286 -22.53 -9.86 -3.54
CA LEU A 286 -21.80 -9.77 -4.81
C LEU A 286 -20.73 -8.68 -4.79
N ASP A 287 -21.05 -7.52 -4.20
CA ASP A 287 -20.08 -6.44 -4.02
C ASP A 287 -18.96 -6.85 -3.05
N THR A 288 -19.30 -7.54 -1.95
CA THR A 288 -18.31 -8.05 -0.98
C THR A 288 -17.32 -9.01 -1.64
N ILE A 289 -17.82 -9.99 -2.42
CA ILE A 289 -16.97 -10.95 -3.12
C ILE A 289 -16.17 -10.25 -4.22
N SER A 290 -16.77 -9.31 -4.95
CA SER A 290 -16.06 -8.49 -5.93
C SER A 290 -14.90 -7.73 -5.28
N ASP A 291 -15.12 -7.12 -4.11
CA ASP A 291 -14.10 -6.39 -3.38
C ASP A 291 -13.00 -7.34 -2.83
N MET A 292 -13.35 -8.55 -2.39
CA MET A 292 -12.39 -9.58 -1.97
C MET A 292 -11.43 -9.97 -3.09
N ILE A 293 -11.93 -10.15 -4.33
CA ILE A 293 -11.10 -10.55 -5.48
C ILE A 293 -10.45 -9.32 -6.15
N SER A 294 -10.88 -8.09 -5.83
CA SER A 294 -10.29 -6.84 -6.34
C SER A 294 -8.90 -6.52 -5.78
N ILE A 295 -8.11 -7.55 -5.47
CA ILE A 295 -6.73 -7.44 -5.07
C ILE A 295 -5.89 -7.13 -6.31
N PRO A 296 -4.98 -6.16 -6.21
CA PRO A 296 -4.06 -5.91 -7.28
C PRO A 296 -3.14 -7.14 -7.52
N VAL A 297 -3.28 -7.81 -8.67
CA VAL A 297 -2.31 -8.78 -9.22
C VAL A 297 -1.67 -8.31 -10.53
N GLU A 298 -0.34 -8.11 -10.59
CA GLU A 298 0.38 -8.09 -11.87
C GLU A 298 0.32 -9.48 -12.54
N ILE A 299 -0.11 -9.49 -13.80
CA ILE A 299 -0.03 -10.67 -14.68
C ILE A 299 1.23 -10.54 -15.58
N SER A 300 2.35 -10.09 -15.01
CA SER A 300 3.61 -10.02 -15.75
C SER A 300 4.31 -11.39 -15.73
N PRO A 301 4.65 -11.99 -16.89
CA PRO A 301 5.17 -13.36 -16.98
C PRO A 301 6.64 -13.47 -16.55
N ARG A 302 7.18 -12.52 -15.78
CA ARG A 302 8.62 -12.49 -15.42
C ARG A 302 8.88 -12.47 -13.92
N ASN A 303 7.95 -12.00 -13.08
CA ASN A 303 8.18 -11.86 -11.64
C ASN A 303 7.14 -12.62 -10.80
N TYR A 304 7.62 -13.33 -9.78
CA TYR A 304 6.77 -14.06 -8.85
C TYR A 304 6.16 -13.09 -7.81
N ASN A 305 4.85 -12.93 -7.85
CA ASN A 305 4.09 -12.04 -6.96
C ASN A 305 3.46 -12.84 -5.82
N LEU A 306 3.71 -12.43 -4.58
CA LEU A 306 3.16 -13.08 -3.38
C LEU A 306 1.63 -13.00 -3.32
N LEU A 307 1.06 -11.90 -3.83
CA LEU A 307 -0.38 -11.70 -3.88
C LEU A 307 -1.08 -12.72 -4.79
N ASN A 308 -0.40 -13.25 -5.81
CA ASN A 308 -0.96 -14.26 -6.70
C ASN A 308 -1.20 -15.58 -5.95
N ASN A 309 -0.32 -15.95 -5.01
CA ASN A 309 -0.52 -17.14 -4.19
C ASN A 309 -1.74 -16.99 -3.28
N TYR A 310 -1.85 -15.83 -2.60
CA TYR A 310 -2.98 -15.54 -1.76
C TYR A 310 -4.29 -15.53 -2.57
N LEU A 311 -4.29 -14.87 -3.74
CA LEU A 311 -5.44 -14.81 -4.63
C LEU A 311 -5.83 -16.20 -5.15
N ALA A 312 -4.87 -17.07 -5.46
CA ALA A 312 -5.15 -18.44 -5.85
C ALA A 312 -5.83 -19.22 -4.72
N VAL A 313 -5.36 -19.09 -3.47
CA VAL A 313 -5.99 -19.73 -2.32
C VAL A 313 -7.38 -19.11 -2.04
N LEU A 314 -7.55 -17.80 -2.20
CA LEU A 314 -8.84 -17.13 -2.08
C LEU A 314 -9.84 -17.63 -3.14
N ILE A 315 -9.42 -17.72 -4.41
CA ILE A 315 -10.28 -18.27 -5.48
C ILE A 315 -10.59 -19.74 -5.17
N ARG A 316 -9.61 -20.54 -4.71
CA ARG A 316 -9.85 -21.93 -4.32
C ARG A 316 -10.85 -22.04 -3.16
N ALA A 317 -10.77 -21.17 -2.16
CA ALA A 317 -11.73 -21.08 -1.06
C ALA A 317 -13.14 -20.74 -1.56
N LEU A 318 -13.26 -19.74 -2.46
CA LEU A 318 -14.55 -19.36 -3.05
C LEU A 318 -15.15 -20.48 -3.91
N LEU A 319 -14.33 -21.21 -4.66
CA LEU A 319 -14.78 -22.37 -5.44
C LEU A 319 -15.20 -23.54 -4.54
N HIS A 320 -14.47 -23.78 -3.44
CA HIS A 320 -14.83 -24.76 -2.42
C HIS A 320 -16.18 -24.42 -1.74
N CYS A 321 -16.49 -23.14 -1.59
CA CYS A 321 -17.77 -22.66 -1.08
C CYS A 321 -18.89 -22.57 -2.15
N GLU A 322 -18.77 -23.25 -3.29
CA GLU A 322 -19.81 -23.35 -4.35
C GLU A 322 -20.18 -22.03 -5.05
N LEU A 323 -19.26 -21.06 -5.12
CA LEU A 323 -19.50 -19.77 -5.78
C LEU A 323 -19.82 -19.90 -7.29
N HIS A 324 -19.11 -20.79 -7.98
CA HIS A 324 -19.22 -20.90 -9.44
C HIS A 324 -20.63 -21.35 -9.91
N PRO A 325 -21.23 -22.41 -9.33
CA PRO A 325 -22.64 -22.74 -9.57
C PRO A 325 -23.59 -21.58 -9.25
N ALA A 326 -23.42 -20.94 -8.08
CA ALA A 326 -24.30 -19.84 -7.64
C ALA A 326 -24.29 -18.64 -8.60
N LEU A 327 -23.10 -18.24 -9.09
CA LEU A 327 -22.97 -17.14 -10.05
C LEU A 327 -23.56 -17.48 -11.42
N THR A 328 -23.41 -18.73 -11.86
CA THR A 328 -23.97 -19.17 -13.15
C THR A 328 -25.50 -19.09 -13.13
N GLN A 329 -26.12 -19.47 -12.02
CA GLN A 329 -27.57 -19.34 -11.83
C GLN A 329 -28.00 -17.87 -11.76
N LEU A 330 -27.32 -17.05 -10.95
CA LEU A 330 -27.64 -15.62 -10.80
C LEU A 330 -27.42 -14.80 -12.08
N ALA A 331 -26.48 -15.20 -12.93
CA ALA A 331 -26.23 -14.51 -14.19
C ALA A 331 -27.44 -14.60 -15.15
N LEU A 332 -28.36 -15.54 -14.91
CA LEU A 332 -29.61 -15.73 -15.66
C LEU A 332 -30.84 -15.13 -14.97
N ASP A 333 -30.67 -14.52 -13.78
CA ASP A 333 -31.74 -13.90 -12.99
C ASP A 333 -32.47 -12.80 -13.78
N PRO A 334 -33.81 -12.67 -13.66
CA PRO A 334 -34.56 -11.58 -14.30
C PRO A 334 -34.13 -10.17 -13.89
N ASN A 335 -33.54 -9.97 -12.70
CA ASN A 335 -33.07 -8.66 -12.27
C ASN A 335 -31.75 -8.29 -12.95
N VAL A 336 -31.81 -7.31 -13.85
CA VAL A 336 -30.66 -6.82 -14.65
C VAL A 336 -29.48 -6.40 -13.76
N ARG A 337 -29.72 -5.74 -12.61
CA ARG A 337 -28.62 -5.27 -11.75
C ARG A 337 -27.82 -6.42 -11.15
N ILE A 338 -28.52 -7.43 -10.63
CA ILE A 338 -27.90 -8.61 -10.01
C ILE A 338 -27.23 -9.46 -11.09
N SER A 339 -27.93 -9.70 -12.21
CA SER A 339 -27.40 -10.45 -13.36
C SER A 339 -26.12 -9.81 -13.91
N GLN A 340 -26.07 -8.49 -14.11
CA GLN A 340 -24.86 -7.82 -14.61
C GLN A 340 -23.69 -7.91 -13.63
N ARG A 341 -23.92 -7.78 -12.31
CA ARG A 341 -22.85 -7.93 -11.29
C ARG A 341 -22.37 -9.38 -11.22
N ALA A 342 -23.27 -10.35 -11.22
CA ALA A 342 -22.94 -11.77 -11.25
C ALA A 342 -22.16 -12.15 -12.52
N ARG A 343 -22.58 -11.64 -13.70
CA ARG A 343 -21.85 -11.80 -14.97
C ARG A 343 -20.44 -11.19 -14.89
N LYS A 344 -20.27 -9.98 -14.34
CA LYS A 344 -18.95 -9.35 -14.15
C LYS A 344 -18.03 -10.20 -13.27
N LEU A 345 -18.55 -10.69 -12.14
CA LEU A 345 -17.79 -11.51 -11.20
C LEU A 345 -17.43 -12.88 -11.80
N LEU A 346 -18.38 -13.51 -12.50
CA LEU A 346 -18.16 -14.77 -13.20
C LEU A 346 -17.07 -14.60 -14.28
N LYS A 347 -17.12 -13.52 -15.08
CA LYS A 347 -16.08 -13.18 -16.07
C LYS A 347 -14.70 -13.04 -15.43
N LEU A 348 -14.63 -12.44 -14.24
CA LEU A 348 -13.37 -12.23 -13.52
C LEU A 348 -12.81 -13.56 -12.97
N ILE A 349 -13.64 -14.43 -12.42
CA ILE A 349 -13.25 -15.77 -11.95
C ILE A 349 -12.84 -16.67 -13.10
N THR A 350 -13.54 -16.63 -14.25
CA THR A 350 -13.16 -17.42 -15.43
C THR A 350 -11.89 -16.94 -16.10
N ARG A 351 -11.48 -15.68 -15.89
CA ARG A 351 -10.16 -15.17 -16.32
C ARG A 351 -9.05 -15.61 -15.36
N LEU A 352 -9.22 -15.33 -14.08
CA LEU A 352 -8.18 -15.57 -13.07
C LEU A 352 -8.01 -17.05 -12.71
N GLY A 353 -9.10 -17.84 -12.76
CA GLY A 353 -9.10 -19.26 -12.44
C GLY A 353 -8.10 -20.06 -13.26
N PRO A 354 -8.18 -20.05 -14.60
CA PRO A 354 -7.21 -20.76 -15.46
C PRO A 354 -5.80 -20.21 -15.35
N GLU A 355 -5.60 -18.93 -15.06
CA GLU A 355 -4.28 -18.32 -14.90
C GLU A 355 -3.58 -18.78 -13.62
N LEU A 356 -4.31 -18.88 -12.50
CA LEU A 356 -3.75 -19.11 -11.16
C LEU A 356 -3.90 -20.55 -10.65
N LEU A 357 -4.95 -21.26 -11.07
CA LEU A 357 -5.27 -22.61 -10.58
C LEU A 357 -5.09 -23.66 -11.70
N PRO A 358 -4.60 -24.86 -11.36
CA PRO A 358 -4.48 -25.96 -12.32
C PRO A 358 -5.84 -26.54 -12.71
N GLU A 359 -6.82 -26.53 -11.81
CA GLU A 359 -8.18 -27.02 -12.01
C GLU A 359 -9.17 -25.84 -12.07
N ALA A 360 -9.22 -25.17 -13.21
CA ALA A 360 -10.17 -24.07 -13.38
C ALA A 360 -11.54 -24.59 -13.85
N PRO A 361 -12.65 -24.12 -13.28
CA PRO A 361 -13.97 -24.48 -13.75
C PRO A 361 -14.20 -23.93 -15.15
N THR A 362 -14.39 -24.83 -16.13
CA THR A 362 -14.90 -24.47 -17.46
C THR A 362 -16.38 -24.16 -17.36
N CYS A 363 -16.86 -23.13 -18.06
CA CYS A 363 -18.25 -22.71 -18.02
C CYS A 363 -19.19 -23.91 -18.29
N PRO A 364 -20.08 -24.30 -17.35
CA PRO A 364 -20.89 -25.48 -17.49
C PRO A 364 -22.04 -25.20 -18.45
N VAL A 365 -21.82 -25.50 -19.72
CA VAL A 365 -22.82 -25.44 -20.79
C VAL A 365 -24.04 -26.35 -20.46
N SER A 366 -23.87 -27.33 -19.56
CA SER A 366 -24.88 -28.32 -19.18
C SER A 366 -26.10 -27.78 -18.40
N PHE A 367 -25.99 -26.65 -17.70
CA PHE A 367 -27.08 -26.07 -16.87
C PHE A 367 -28.07 -25.19 -17.67
N ILE A 368 -27.83 -24.93 -18.95
CA ILE A 368 -28.59 -23.96 -19.78
C ILE A 368 -29.89 -24.55 -20.38
N LYS A 369 -30.28 -25.78 -20.04
CA LYS A 369 -31.41 -26.48 -20.68
C LYS A 369 -32.78 -25.78 -20.53
N GLY A 370 -32.97 -24.89 -19.57
CA GLY A 370 -34.23 -24.16 -19.32
C GLY A 370 -34.28 -22.69 -19.78
N SER A 371 -33.17 -22.11 -20.27
CA SER A 371 -33.06 -20.66 -20.53
C SER A 371 -32.11 -20.34 -21.69
N ALA A 372 -32.20 -21.11 -22.78
CA ALA A 372 -31.30 -21.05 -23.94
C ALA A 372 -31.05 -19.63 -24.50
N GLY A 373 -32.07 -18.76 -24.53
CA GLY A 373 -31.92 -17.37 -25.01
C GLY A 373 -31.02 -16.49 -24.12
N ARG A 374 -31.22 -16.52 -22.80
CA ARG A 374 -30.36 -15.78 -21.84
C ARG A 374 -28.98 -16.42 -21.70
N GLY A 375 -28.90 -17.74 -21.87
CA GLY A 375 -27.62 -18.47 -21.94
C GLY A 375 -26.77 -18.06 -23.15
N ALA A 376 -27.39 -17.90 -24.33
CA ALA A 376 -26.71 -17.41 -25.52
C ALA A 376 -26.22 -15.96 -25.36
N GLU A 377 -27.03 -15.09 -24.74
CA GLU A 377 -26.63 -13.72 -24.40
C GLU A 377 -25.43 -13.70 -23.44
N LEU A 378 -25.42 -14.56 -22.41
CA LEU A 378 -24.31 -14.69 -21.47
C LEU A 378 -23.01 -15.14 -22.15
N ILE A 379 -23.09 -16.10 -23.07
CA ILE A 379 -21.94 -16.56 -23.86
C ILE A 379 -21.43 -15.44 -24.76
N ALA A 380 -22.33 -14.74 -25.48
CA ALA A 380 -21.97 -13.59 -26.30
C ALA A 380 -21.34 -12.45 -25.48
N ASP A 381 -21.82 -12.22 -24.25
CA ASP A 381 -21.27 -11.27 -23.29
C ASP A 381 -19.89 -11.67 -22.76
N MET A 382 -19.64 -12.96 -22.59
CA MET A 382 -18.31 -13.46 -22.23
C MET A 382 -17.33 -13.31 -23.40
N ASP A 383 -17.77 -13.55 -24.64
CA ASP A 383 -16.98 -13.36 -25.86
C ASP A 383 -16.72 -11.87 -26.15
N SER A 384 -17.69 -10.98 -25.91
CA SER A 384 -17.57 -9.54 -26.11
C SER A 384 -16.57 -8.86 -25.18
N TYR A 385 -16.23 -9.48 -24.05
CA TYR A 385 -15.26 -8.93 -23.09
C TYR A 385 -13.84 -8.83 -23.67
N SER A 386 -13.50 -9.65 -24.67
CA SER A 386 -12.28 -9.45 -25.48
C SER A 386 -12.22 -8.07 -26.16
N ARG A 387 -13.37 -7.42 -26.35
CA ARG A 387 -13.53 -6.11 -27.01
C ARG A 387 -13.73 -4.94 -26.04
N ILE A 388 -14.14 -5.18 -24.78
CA ILE A 388 -14.45 -4.13 -23.77
C ILE A 388 -13.21 -3.34 -23.30
N ASN A 389 -11.99 -3.85 -23.52
CA ASN A 389 -10.76 -3.07 -23.37
C ASN A 389 -10.73 -1.78 -24.23
N ASN A 390 -11.64 -1.62 -25.20
CA ASN A 390 -11.73 -0.45 -26.06
C ASN A 390 -12.73 0.64 -25.60
N GLU A 391 -13.51 0.43 -24.53
CA GLU A 391 -14.63 1.33 -24.14
C GLU A 391 -14.29 2.40 -23.09
N PHE A 392 -13.12 2.37 -22.43
CA PHE A 392 -12.65 3.45 -21.54
C PHE A 392 -12.07 4.66 -22.33
N LYS A 393 -12.75 5.11 -23.39
CA LYS A 393 -12.34 6.28 -24.19
C LYS A 393 -12.87 7.57 -23.57
N GLU A 394 -12.16 8.09 -22.57
CA GLU A 394 -12.30 9.50 -22.18
C GLU A 394 -11.63 10.41 -23.22
N LYS A 395 -12.30 11.51 -23.59
CA LYS A 395 -11.86 12.48 -24.63
C LYS A 395 -10.81 13.49 -24.13
N ASN A 396 -10.04 13.15 -23.10
CA ASN A 396 -9.13 14.08 -22.43
C ASN A 396 -7.89 14.40 -23.29
N LEU A 397 -7.34 15.61 -23.18
CA LEU A 397 -6.15 16.04 -23.93
C LEU A 397 -4.96 15.08 -23.73
N LEU A 398 -4.77 14.60 -22.49
CA LEU A 398 -3.74 13.61 -22.15
C LEU A 398 -3.95 12.25 -22.85
N PHE A 399 -5.20 11.86 -23.11
CA PHE A 399 -5.48 10.66 -23.90
C PHE A 399 -5.13 10.89 -25.38
N LYS A 400 -5.52 12.04 -25.94
CA LYS A 400 -5.20 12.40 -27.34
C LYS A 400 -3.69 12.53 -27.58
N THR A 401 -2.94 13.08 -26.62
CA THR A 401 -1.47 13.14 -26.68
C THR A 401 -0.85 11.75 -26.61
N SER A 402 -1.36 10.86 -25.74
CA SER A 402 -0.92 9.47 -25.66
C SER A 402 -1.16 8.72 -26.99
N GLU A 403 -2.29 8.96 -27.65
CA GLU A 403 -2.62 8.35 -28.94
C GLU A 403 -1.73 8.89 -30.08
N PHE A 404 -1.45 10.20 -30.09
CA PHE A 404 -0.50 10.81 -31.03
C PHE A 404 0.88 10.14 -30.94
N ILE A 405 1.44 10.04 -29.72
CA ILE A 405 2.73 9.36 -29.47
C ILE A 405 2.67 7.86 -29.84
N SER A 406 1.51 7.22 -29.67
CA SER A 406 1.27 5.83 -30.06
C SER A 406 1.37 5.60 -31.56
N SER A 407 0.93 6.55 -32.39
CA SER A 407 0.84 6.32 -33.84
C SER A 407 2.15 6.60 -34.59
N GLU A 408 3.15 7.18 -33.93
CA GLU A 408 4.26 7.87 -34.62
C GLU A 408 5.67 7.47 -34.21
N ASN A 409 5.86 6.61 -33.21
CA ASN A 409 7.20 6.24 -32.75
C ASN A 409 7.92 5.28 -33.72
N PRO A 410 8.97 5.71 -34.45
CA PRO A 410 9.74 4.85 -35.33
C PRO A 410 11.07 4.38 -34.71
N GLY A 411 11.40 4.84 -33.49
CA GLY A 411 12.75 4.74 -32.91
C GLY A 411 12.90 3.86 -31.67
N VAL A 412 11.82 3.30 -31.13
CA VAL A 412 11.91 2.49 -29.90
C VAL A 412 11.46 1.04 -30.13
N LEU A 413 10.43 0.81 -30.94
CA LEU A 413 9.99 -0.54 -31.31
C LEU A 413 9.53 -0.50 -32.77
N ASN A 414 10.16 -1.28 -33.65
CA ASN A 414 9.43 -1.71 -34.83
C ASN A 414 8.29 -2.60 -34.32
N PRO A 415 7.01 -2.23 -34.45
CA PRO A 415 5.96 -3.17 -34.10
C PRO A 415 6.13 -4.41 -34.99
N PRO A 416 5.77 -5.61 -34.50
CA PRO A 416 5.83 -6.85 -35.29
C PRO A 416 4.99 -6.75 -36.59
N ASN A 417 4.12 -5.74 -36.70
CA ASN A 417 3.29 -5.45 -37.85
C ASN A 417 3.93 -4.53 -38.91
N SER A 418 5.25 -4.25 -38.88
CA SER A 418 5.90 -3.48 -39.98
C SER A 418 5.73 -4.17 -41.35
N LEU A 419 5.72 -5.52 -41.35
CA LEU A 419 5.40 -6.33 -42.52
C LEU A 419 3.95 -6.14 -42.96
N LEU A 420 2.99 -6.18 -42.04
CA LEU A 420 1.57 -5.90 -42.33
C LEU A 420 1.37 -4.48 -42.89
N ASN A 421 2.00 -3.45 -42.31
CA ASN A 421 1.94 -2.09 -42.83
C ASN A 421 2.58 -1.96 -44.23
N SER A 422 3.65 -2.70 -44.52
CA SER A 422 4.26 -2.72 -45.86
C SER A 422 3.37 -3.44 -46.89
N ILE A 423 2.70 -4.53 -46.48
CA ILE A 423 1.75 -5.29 -47.30
C ILE A 423 0.49 -4.46 -47.56
N PHE A 424 -0.09 -3.83 -46.53
CA PHE A 424 -1.22 -2.92 -46.65
C PHE A 424 -0.89 -1.68 -47.51
N LYS A 425 0.30 -1.09 -47.36
CA LYS A 425 0.76 0.03 -48.21
C LYS A 425 0.89 -0.39 -49.68
N ASN A 426 1.48 -1.57 -49.94
CA ASN A 426 1.60 -2.10 -51.30
C ASN A 426 0.22 -2.44 -51.90
N HIS A 427 -0.72 -2.95 -51.12
CA HIS A 427 -2.09 -3.21 -51.59
C HIS A 427 -2.86 -1.91 -51.87
N LEU A 428 -2.77 -0.88 -51.02
CA LEU A 428 -3.41 0.42 -51.25
C LEU A 428 -2.82 1.18 -52.45
N SER A 429 -1.51 1.06 -52.71
CA SER A 429 -0.87 1.71 -53.86
C SER A 429 -1.35 1.21 -55.22
N HIS A 430 -1.94 0.00 -55.29
CA HIS A 430 -2.47 -0.59 -56.52
C HIS A 430 -3.97 -0.31 -56.75
N ILE A 431 -4.68 0.32 -55.79
CA ILE A 431 -6.14 0.53 -55.86
C ILE A 431 -6.52 1.93 -56.37
N ILE A 432 -5.61 2.91 -56.34
CA ILE A 432 -5.92 4.32 -56.60
C ILE A 432 -5.48 4.72 -58.02
N ASP A 433 -6.45 5.08 -58.88
CA ASP A 433 -6.22 5.62 -60.22
C ASP A 433 -5.57 7.00 -60.23
N ASP A 434 -4.85 7.35 -61.30
CA ASP A 434 -4.17 8.65 -61.46
C ASP A 434 -5.14 9.85 -61.37
N ASN A 435 -6.37 9.70 -61.88
CA ASN A 435 -7.40 10.75 -61.82
C ASN A 435 -7.89 11.02 -60.38
N GLN A 436 -8.00 9.97 -59.56
CA GLN A 436 -8.36 10.11 -58.15
C GLN A 436 -7.22 10.76 -57.36
N PHE A 437 -5.96 10.45 -57.68
CA PHE A 437 -4.79 11.10 -57.10
C PHE A 437 -4.74 12.61 -57.37
N TYR A 438 -4.97 13.05 -58.61
CA TYR A 438 -5.02 14.48 -58.93
C TYR A 438 -6.23 15.18 -58.27
N SER A 439 -7.36 14.49 -58.12
CA SER A 439 -8.50 15.01 -57.37
C SER A 439 -8.15 15.24 -55.89
N LEU A 440 -7.36 14.36 -55.28
CA LEU A 440 -6.88 14.50 -53.91
C LEU A 440 -5.87 15.64 -53.77
N ILE A 441 -4.95 15.81 -54.75
CA ILE A 441 -4.04 16.97 -54.77
C ILE A 441 -4.83 18.28 -54.85
N ASN A 442 -5.88 18.35 -55.67
CA ASN A 442 -6.71 19.55 -55.77
C ASN A 442 -7.51 19.80 -54.48
N LYS A 443 -8.02 18.74 -53.83
CA LYS A 443 -8.68 18.82 -52.53
C LYS A 443 -7.75 19.30 -51.41
N SER A 444 -6.45 18.97 -51.46
CA SER A 444 -5.47 19.39 -50.45
C SER A 444 -5.23 20.91 -50.36
N GLN A 445 -5.58 21.68 -51.41
CA GLN A 445 -5.46 23.15 -51.50
C GLN A 445 -4.07 23.74 -51.16
N ILE A 446 -2.98 22.97 -51.28
CA ILE A 446 -1.63 23.40 -50.88
C ILE A 446 -1.12 24.68 -51.58
N LEU A 447 -1.62 24.98 -52.78
CA LEU A 447 -1.26 26.20 -53.53
C LEU A 447 -1.89 27.48 -52.94
N ARG A 448 -2.75 27.37 -51.91
CA ARG A 448 -3.34 28.49 -51.16
C ARG A 448 -2.62 28.69 -49.81
N GLU A 449 -3.03 29.70 -49.03
CA GLU A 449 -2.45 29.99 -47.72
C GLU A 449 -2.51 28.77 -46.75
N PRO A 450 -1.51 28.58 -45.86
CA PRO A 450 -1.39 27.43 -44.98
C PRO A 450 -2.59 27.17 -44.05
N SER A 451 -3.42 28.19 -43.80
CA SER A 451 -4.63 28.09 -42.97
C SER A 451 -5.80 27.39 -43.68
N LYS A 452 -5.76 27.28 -45.02
CA LYS A 452 -6.83 26.68 -45.84
C LYS A 452 -6.49 25.26 -46.33
N TRP A 453 -5.36 24.70 -45.89
CA TRP A 453 -4.94 23.36 -46.29
C TRP A 453 -5.79 22.29 -45.61
N ASP A 454 -6.20 21.30 -46.38
CA ASP A 454 -6.88 20.12 -45.86
C ASP A 454 -5.85 19.07 -45.44
N TRP A 455 -5.55 19.02 -44.14
CA TRP A 455 -4.52 18.16 -43.58
C TRP A 455 -4.89 16.66 -43.64
N GLU A 456 -6.17 16.30 -43.70
CA GLU A 456 -6.59 14.90 -43.84
C GLU A 456 -6.28 14.37 -45.25
N ALA A 457 -6.60 15.16 -46.28
CA ALA A 457 -6.23 14.86 -47.65
C ALA A 457 -4.70 14.77 -47.84
N ILE A 458 -3.93 15.64 -47.17
CA ILE A 458 -2.45 15.60 -47.20
C ILE A 458 -1.92 14.32 -46.55
N TYR A 459 -2.52 13.88 -45.45
CA TYR A 459 -2.17 12.63 -44.78
C TYR A 459 -2.45 11.40 -45.66
N GLU A 460 -3.61 11.35 -46.32
CA GLU A 460 -3.94 10.29 -47.28
C GLU A 460 -2.95 10.23 -48.45
N ILE A 461 -2.58 11.38 -49.03
CA ILE A 461 -1.62 11.47 -50.14
C ILE A 461 -0.24 10.92 -49.76
N LEU A 462 0.26 11.30 -48.57
CA LEU A 462 1.59 10.91 -48.12
C LEU A 462 1.64 9.46 -47.61
N SER A 463 0.51 8.89 -47.16
CA SER A 463 0.47 7.55 -46.55
C SER A 463 0.45 6.41 -47.58
N GLY A 464 0.02 6.67 -48.82
CA GLY A 464 -0.05 5.66 -49.88
C GLY A 464 0.29 6.16 -51.30
N PRO A 465 -0.55 7.00 -51.94
CA PRO A 465 -0.55 7.24 -53.40
C PRO A 465 0.75 7.78 -54.00
N ILE A 466 1.54 8.53 -53.23
CA ILE A 466 2.77 9.19 -53.71
C ILE A 466 3.99 8.26 -53.79
N SER A 467 3.90 7.05 -53.21
CA SER A 467 4.99 6.06 -53.17
C SER A 467 5.18 5.29 -54.48
N VAL A 468 4.25 5.42 -55.43
CA VAL A 468 4.31 4.81 -56.78
C VAL A 468 5.34 5.56 -57.65
N GLY A 469 6.29 4.81 -58.22
CA GLY A 469 7.50 5.33 -58.87
C GLY A 469 7.27 6.35 -60.00
N ASP A 470 6.15 6.26 -60.72
CA ASP A 470 5.85 7.12 -61.87
C ASP A 470 5.23 8.48 -61.51
N ARG A 471 4.69 8.64 -60.29
CA ARG A 471 4.02 9.89 -59.85
C ARG A 471 4.99 10.91 -59.25
N LEU A 472 6.22 10.52 -58.93
CA LEU A 472 7.25 11.33 -58.28
C LEU A 472 8.02 12.27 -59.24
N THR A 473 7.97 12.00 -60.54
CA THR A 473 8.62 12.81 -61.59
C THR A 473 7.73 13.98 -62.03
N ASN A 474 6.46 14.00 -61.63
CA ASN A 474 5.50 15.02 -62.01
C ASN A 474 5.79 16.39 -61.37
N VAL A 475 5.64 17.46 -62.16
CA VAL A 475 5.88 18.84 -61.70
C VAL A 475 4.95 19.25 -60.55
N ALA A 476 3.70 18.77 -60.56
CA ALA A 476 2.70 19.06 -59.53
C ALA A 476 3.07 18.45 -58.16
N THR A 477 3.59 17.22 -58.14
CA THR A 477 4.03 16.54 -56.89
C THR A 477 5.32 17.15 -56.35
N ILE A 478 6.23 17.61 -57.20
CA ILE A 478 7.44 18.34 -56.78
C ILE A 478 7.07 19.72 -56.19
N LYS A 479 6.13 20.45 -56.79
CA LYS A 479 5.61 21.72 -56.23
C LYS A 479 4.93 21.48 -54.88
N PHE A 480 4.09 20.46 -54.78
CA PHE A 480 3.44 20.02 -53.54
C PHE A 480 4.47 19.75 -52.41
N LEU A 481 5.50 18.94 -52.67
CA LEU A 481 6.54 18.61 -51.69
C LEU A 481 7.39 19.84 -51.29
N LYS A 482 7.70 20.73 -52.25
CA LYS A 482 8.44 21.98 -51.96
C LYS A 482 7.65 22.92 -51.06
N SER A 483 6.36 23.13 -51.34
CA SER A 483 5.49 23.97 -50.50
C SER A 483 5.37 23.43 -49.07
N LEU A 484 5.33 22.11 -48.90
CA LEU A 484 5.35 21.46 -47.57
C LEU A 484 6.68 21.66 -46.83
N ILE A 485 7.83 21.46 -47.49
CA ILE A 485 9.15 21.69 -46.86
C ILE A 485 9.29 23.15 -46.44
N ILE A 486 8.84 24.08 -47.28
CA ILE A 486 8.83 25.51 -47.02
C ILE A 486 8.03 25.86 -45.76
N PHE A 487 6.88 25.19 -45.52
CA PHE A 487 6.09 25.36 -44.31
C PHE A 487 6.82 24.92 -43.04
N TYR A 488 7.56 23.80 -43.10
CA TYR A 488 8.32 23.29 -41.95
C TYR A 488 9.69 23.98 -41.74
N THR A 489 10.09 24.88 -42.63
CA THR A 489 11.42 25.52 -42.59
C THR A 489 11.52 26.52 -41.42
N PRO A 490 12.56 26.44 -40.57
CA PRO A 490 12.69 27.30 -39.38
C PRO A 490 12.65 28.80 -39.69
N SER A 491 13.27 29.25 -40.79
CA SER A 491 13.34 30.68 -41.16
C SER A 491 12.00 31.34 -41.50
N LYS A 492 10.96 30.58 -41.84
CA LYS A 492 9.63 31.13 -42.15
C LYS A 492 8.71 31.25 -40.92
N SER A 493 9.13 30.77 -39.75
CA SER A 493 8.42 30.77 -38.45
C SER A 493 6.96 30.27 -38.41
N THR A 494 6.37 29.85 -39.53
CA THR A 494 4.97 29.40 -39.64
C THR A 494 4.64 28.17 -38.79
N PHE A 495 5.52 27.16 -38.76
CA PHE A 495 5.38 25.98 -37.89
C PHE A 495 5.90 26.23 -36.47
N VAL A 496 6.99 26.99 -36.35
CA VAL A 496 7.66 27.36 -35.08
C VAL A 496 6.71 28.09 -34.13
N CYS A 497 5.86 28.99 -34.63
CA CYS A 497 4.95 29.78 -33.81
C CYS A 497 3.67 29.03 -33.38
N LEU A 498 3.43 27.80 -33.86
CA LEU A 498 2.21 27.06 -33.50
C LEU A 498 2.28 26.56 -32.06
N PRO A 499 1.22 26.75 -31.26
CA PRO A 499 1.17 26.26 -29.89
C PRO A 499 1.09 24.72 -29.85
N TRP A 500 1.57 24.12 -28.77
CA TRP A 500 1.43 22.69 -28.55
C TRP A 500 -0.03 22.33 -28.17
N ALA A 501 -0.87 22.03 -29.17
CA ALA A 501 -2.30 21.73 -29.00
C ALA A 501 -2.79 20.56 -29.86
N SER A 502 -3.88 19.90 -29.45
CA SER A 502 -4.40 18.69 -30.12
C SER A 502 -4.76 18.89 -31.60
N GLU A 503 -5.18 20.10 -31.98
CA GLU A 503 -5.51 20.48 -33.36
C GLU A 503 -4.30 20.50 -34.30
N HIS A 504 -3.09 20.58 -33.75
CA HIS A 504 -1.85 20.74 -34.53
C HIS A 504 -1.04 19.45 -34.60
N PHE A 505 -1.42 18.40 -33.88
CA PHE A 505 -0.77 17.08 -33.92
C PHE A 505 -0.77 16.45 -35.33
N MET A 506 -1.87 16.57 -36.08
CA MET A 506 -1.91 16.11 -37.47
C MET A 506 -0.86 16.79 -38.36
N LYS A 507 -0.53 18.06 -38.10
CA LYS A 507 0.50 18.81 -38.84
C LYS A 507 1.91 18.28 -38.52
N ALA A 508 2.19 17.91 -37.28
CA ALA A 508 3.46 17.29 -36.89
C ALA A 508 3.63 15.89 -37.50
N LYS A 509 2.54 15.09 -37.49
CA LYS A 509 2.49 13.74 -38.11
C LYS A 509 2.90 13.75 -39.57
N ILE A 510 2.35 14.71 -40.31
CA ILE A 510 2.60 14.90 -41.73
C ILE A 510 4.07 15.28 -41.98
N GLY A 511 4.67 16.11 -41.14
CA GLY A 511 6.08 16.47 -41.22
C GLY A 511 7.02 15.27 -40.97
N ASN A 512 6.72 14.48 -39.94
CA ASN A 512 7.45 13.24 -39.65
C ASN A 512 7.38 12.25 -40.83
N MET A 513 6.17 12.04 -41.37
CA MET A 513 5.95 11.16 -42.53
C MET A 513 6.65 11.69 -43.79
N LEU A 514 6.59 13.00 -44.06
CA LEU A 514 7.28 13.65 -45.17
C LEU A 514 8.80 13.44 -45.11
N ILE A 515 9.43 13.68 -43.96
CA ILE A 515 10.89 13.53 -43.81
C ILE A 515 11.29 12.06 -43.95
N SER A 516 10.53 11.14 -43.34
CA SER A 516 10.76 9.71 -43.50
C SER A 516 10.67 9.26 -44.96
N PHE A 517 9.68 9.77 -45.69
CA PHE A 517 9.46 9.50 -47.11
C PHE A 517 10.59 10.05 -48.00
N LEU A 518 11.00 11.30 -47.78
CA LEU A 518 12.06 11.96 -48.53
C LEU A 518 13.43 11.29 -48.33
N LEU A 519 13.69 10.74 -47.14
CA LEU A 519 14.93 9.99 -46.87
C LEU A 519 14.99 8.64 -47.61
N LEU A 520 13.83 7.99 -47.81
CA LEU A 520 13.74 6.72 -48.55
C LEU A 520 14.04 6.93 -50.05
N ILE A 521 13.57 8.02 -50.66
CA ILE A 521 13.62 8.25 -52.12
C ILE A 521 14.89 8.98 -52.56
N LYS A 522 15.53 8.52 -53.66
CA LYS A 522 16.75 9.13 -54.23
C LYS A 522 16.58 10.61 -54.64
N ASN A 523 15.46 10.98 -55.26
CA ASN A 523 15.16 12.36 -55.65
C ASN A 523 14.73 13.23 -54.45
N GLY A 524 14.04 12.65 -53.46
CA GLY A 524 13.66 13.33 -52.21
C GLY A 524 14.86 13.71 -51.33
N ARG A 525 15.93 12.92 -51.38
CA ARG A 525 17.21 13.24 -50.72
C ARG A 525 17.86 14.53 -51.23
N LYS A 526 17.77 14.81 -52.53
CA LYS A 526 18.24 16.08 -53.11
C LYS A 526 17.36 17.24 -52.65
N LEU A 527 16.06 16.99 -52.49
CA LEU A 527 15.07 17.98 -52.05
C LEU A 527 15.35 18.48 -50.62
N LEU A 528 15.88 17.64 -49.73
CA LEU A 528 16.24 18.02 -48.36
C LEU A 528 17.53 18.85 -48.27
N THR A 529 18.42 18.72 -49.25
CA THR A 529 19.74 19.39 -49.28
C THR A 529 19.80 20.56 -50.27
N SER A 530 18.80 20.74 -51.13
CA SER A 530 18.75 21.86 -52.08
C SER A 530 18.00 23.05 -51.48
N ALA A 531 18.51 24.26 -51.71
CA ALA A 531 17.78 25.49 -51.43
C ALA A 531 16.62 25.68 -52.43
N PHE A 532 15.46 26.13 -51.96
CA PHE A 532 14.31 26.47 -52.82
C PHE A 532 14.08 27.98 -52.80
N SER A 533 14.19 28.62 -53.97
CA SER A 533 13.94 30.06 -54.15
C SER A 533 12.62 30.32 -54.87
N GLU A 534 11.94 31.40 -54.45
CA GLU A 534 10.95 32.14 -55.25
C GLU A 534 11.56 33.45 -55.83
N SER A 535 12.81 33.80 -55.50
CA SER A 535 13.49 35.02 -55.98
C SER A 535 15.02 34.89 -56.06
N PHE A 536 15.64 35.55 -57.05
CA PHE A 536 17.05 35.39 -57.46
C PHE A 536 18.11 35.98 -56.50
N PHE A 537 17.73 36.76 -55.48
CA PHE A 537 18.67 37.62 -54.72
C PHE A 537 18.93 37.24 -53.25
N VAL A 538 18.52 36.05 -52.78
CA VAL A 538 18.80 35.62 -51.38
C VAL A 538 19.41 34.22 -51.37
N ILE A 539 20.65 34.10 -50.90
CA ILE A 539 21.29 32.80 -50.61
C ILE A 539 20.64 32.25 -49.33
N ARG A 540 19.64 31.40 -49.47
CA ARG A 540 19.06 30.65 -48.34
C ARG A 540 19.69 29.26 -48.26
N LYS A 541 19.90 28.80 -47.04
CA LYS A 541 20.43 27.47 -46.73
C LYS A 541 19.35 26.40 -46.91
N SER A 542 19.76 25.14 -47.02
CA SER A 542 18.80 24.02 -47.09
C SER A 542 18.09 23.81 -45.74
N PHE A 543 16.95 23.10 -45.76
CA PHE A 543 16.17 22.80 -44.55
C PHE A 543 17.02 22.18 -43.43
N VAL A 544 17.91 21.24 -43.78
CA VAL A 544 18.78 20.56 -42.81
C VAL A 544 19.88 21.50 -42.27
N GLU A 545 20.42 22.38 -43.12
CA GLU A 545 21.41 23.38 -42.70
C GLU A 545 20.78 24.44 -41.78
N GLU A 546 19.58 24.93 -42.07
CA GLU A 546 18.87 25.87 -41.17
C GLU A 546 18.53 25.23 -39.82
N MET A 547 18.21 23.93 -39.79
CA MET A 547 17.99 23.20 -38.54
C MET A 547 19.27 23.07 -37.72
N ILE A 548 20.41 22.80 -38.35
CA ILE A 548 21.71 22.70 -37.67
C ILE A 548 22.15 24.07 -37.17
N ASP A 549 21.99 25.14 -37.96
CA ASP A 549 22.32 26.49 -37.54
C ASP A 549 21.53 26.90 -36.28
N ALA A 550 20.24 26.55 -36.20
CA ALA A 550 19.42 26.82 -35.02
C ALA A 550 19.95 26.10 -33.76
N ILE A 551 20.51 24.90 -33.91
CA ILE A 551 21.14 24.15 -32.82
C ILE A 551 22.51 24.76 -32.45
N ASP A 552 23.29 25.19 -33.45
CA ASP A 552 24.60 25.79 -33.24
C ASP A 552 24.52 27.14 -32.54
N GLU A 553 23.47 27.93 -32.80
CA GLU A 553 23.18 29.15 -32.05
C GLU A 553 22.93 28.87 -30.55
N GLU A 554 22.23 27.78 -30.25
CA GLU A 554 21.95 27.37 -28.86
C GLU A 554 23.21 26.89 -28.13
N ILE A 555 24.07 26.14 -28.83
CA ILE A 555 25.37 25.73 -28.31
C ILE A 555 26.25 26.95 -27.99
N ARG A 556 26.27 27.96 -28.87
CA ARG A 556 27.02 29.22 -28.64
C ARG A 556 26.51 29.98 -27.42
N CYS A 557 25.19 29.95 -27.18
CA CYS A 557 24.58 30.55 -26.00
C CYS A 557 25.09 29.87 -24.72
N ASN A 558 25.09 28.53 -24.68
CA ASN A 558 25.58 27.77 -23.53
C ASN A 558 27.09 27.93 -23.29
N GLU A 559 27.88 28.16 -24.34
CA GLU A 559 29.32 28.48 -24.27
C GLU A 559 29.61 29.95 -23.87
N GLY A 560 28.57 30.79 -23.68
CA GLY A 560 28.71 32.19 -23.27
C GLY A 560 29.12 33.17 -24.39
N LYS A 561 28.91 32.82 -25.66
CA LYS A 561 29.24 33.67 -26.83
C LYS A 561 28.02 34.50 -27.28
N ASN A 562 28.27 35.65 -27.93
CA ASN A 562 27.21 36.53 -28.45
C ASN A 562 26.30 35.79 -29.47
N THR A 563 24.99 35.86 -29.25
CA THR A 563 23.94 35.22 -30.06
C THR A 563 23.19 36.24 -30.93
N SER A 564 22.58 35.77 -32.02
CA SER A 564 21.67 36.56 -32.85
C SER A 564 20.32 36.79 -32.13
N ASN A 565 19.60 37.87 -32.48
CA ASN A 565 18.27 38.19 -31.91
C ASN A 565 17.15 37.21 -32.36
N ALA A 566 17.44 36.25 -33.24
CA ALA A 566 16.47 35.34 -33.84
C ALA A 566 16.55 33.91 -33.27
N ARG A 567 16.87 33.77 -31.97
CA ARG A 567 16.99 32.48 -31.29
C ARG A 567 15.66 31.72 -31.30
N ILE A 568 15.61 30.62 -32.05
CA ILE A 568 14.39 29.81 -32.23
C ILE A 568 14.20 28.83 -31.06
N LEU A 569 15.28 28.18 -30.61
CA LEU A 569 15.27 27.08 -29.64
C LEU A 569 15.42 27.58 -28.18
N THR A 570 14.71 28.65 -27.80
CA THR A 570 14.68 29.09 -26.40
C THR A 570 13.93 28.08 -25.51
N PRO A 571 14.24 28.01 -24.19
CA PRO A 571 13.52 27.17 -23.25
C PRO A 571 12.00 27.37 -23.29
N ASP A 572 11.53 28.61 -23.44
CA ASP A 572 10.10 28.92 -23.53
C ASP A 572 9.50 28.44 -24.85
N ASN A 573 10.17 28.65 -25.99
CA ASN A 573 9.65 28.16 -27.27
C ASN A 573 9.54 26.63 -27.28
N VAL A 574 10.55 25.92 -26.77
CA VAL A 574 10.55 24.44 -26.71
C VAL A 574 9.44 23.90 -25.79
N ARG A 575 9.03 24.66 -24.76
CA ARG A 575 7.94 24.29 -23.84
C ARG A 575 6.54 24.57 -24.41
N PHE A 576 6.36 25.70 -25.11
CA PHE A 576 5.04 26.19 -25.52
C PHE A 576 4.66 25.90 -26.97
N THR A 577 5.63 25.65 -27.85
CA THR A 577 5.42 25.59 -29.30
C THR A 577 5.80 24.24 -29.92
N MET A 578 5.46 24.04 -31.19
CA MET A 578 5.80 22.84 -31.97
C MET A 578 7.29 22.71 -32.32
N THR A 579 8.16 23.62 -31.87
CA THR A 579 9.61 23.56 -32.09
C THR A 579 10.27 22.29 -31.56
N ARG A 580 9.67 21.62 -30.57
CA ARG A 580 10.13 20.32 -30.05
C ARG A 580 10.24 19.24 -31.14
N GLU A 581 9.39 19.28 -32.16
CA GLU A 581 9.36 18.27 -33.23
C GLU A 581 10.58 18.31 -34.16
N TYR A 582 11.34 19.42 -34.18
CA TYR A 582 12.62 19.45 -34.92
C TYR A 582 13.62 18.42 -34.37
N PHE A 583 13.62 18.17 -33.06
CA PHE A 583 14.46 17.12 -32.45
C PHE A 583 13.98 15.72 -32.79
N ARG A 584 12.66 15.54 -33.02
CA ARG A 584 12.11 14.28 -33.53
C ARG A 584 12.69 13.98 -34.91
N TRP A 585 12.71 14.98 -35.79
CA TRP A 585 13.23 14.84 -37.15
C TRP A 585 14.75 14.70 -37.19
N LEU A 586 15.47 15.36 -36.28
CA LEU A 586 16.90 15.15 -36.08
C LEU A 586 17.19 13.68 -35.72
N GLY A 587 16.39 13.09 -34.84
CA GLY A 587 16.50 11.67 -34.51
C GLY A 587 16.26 10.74 -35.71
N LEU A 588 15.28 11.04 -36.57
CA LEU A 588 15.07 10.30 -37.84
C LEU A 588 16.30 10.34 -38.75
N LEU A 589 16.94 11.52 -38.86
CA LEU A 589 18.15 11.72 -39.66
C LEU A 589 19.33 10.93 -39.09
N LEU A 590 19.48 10.88 -37.76
CA LEU A 590 20.52 10.09 -37.09
C LEU A 590 20.27 8.59 -37.24
N ASN A 591 19.02 8.13 -37.26
CA ASN A 591 18.66 6.72 -37.41
C ASN A 591 18.85 6.22 -38.86
N HIS A 592 18.69 7.08 -39.87
CA HIS A 592 18.82 6.68 -41.27
C HIS A 592 20.26 6.78 -41.81
N ARG A 593 20.76 5.75 -42.51
CA ARG A 593 22.14 5.69 -43.06
C ARG A 593 22.53 6.91 -43.92
N TYR A 594 21.60 7.41 -44.74
CA TYR A 594 21.84 8.59 -45.59
C TYR A 594 21.79 9.90 -44.79
N GLY A 595 20.91 10.00 -43.79
CA GLY A 595 20.85 11.18 -42.92
C GLY A 595 22.17 11.36 -42.15
N ARG A 596 22.76 10.26 -41.65
CA ARG A 596 24.11 10.27 -41.06
C ARG A 596 25.20 10.76 -42.01
N LYS A 597 25.13 10.40 -43.30
CA LYS A 597 26.10 10.90 -44.30
C LYS A 597 25.97 12.42 -44.49
N ILE A 598 24.74 12.95 -44.54
CA ILE A 598 24.47 14.39 -44.61
C ILE A 598 25.00 15.11 -43.36
N LEU A 599 24.65 14.61 -42.17
CA LEU A 599 25.09 15.20 -40.90
C LEU A 599 26.62 15.16 -40.75
N LYS A 600 27.27 14.11 -41.27
CA LYS A 600 28.74 14.02 -41.31
C LYS A 600 29.35 15.03 -42.29
N SER A 601 28.76 15.23 -43.47
CA SER A 601 29.26 16.24 -44.43
C SER A 601 29.07 17.68 -43.92
N LEU A 602 28.06 17.90 -43.09
CA LEU A 602 27.77 19.21 -42.46
C LEU A 602 28.51 19.41 -41.12
N GLY A 603 29.32 18.46 -40.67
CA GLY A 603 30.13 18.62 -39.45
C GLY A 603 29.36 18.55 -38.13
N PHE A 604 28.17 17.97 -38.09
CA PHE A 604 27.28 17.99 -36.92
C PHE A 604 27.67 17.03 -35.77
N ILE A 605 28.46 15.98 -36.05
CA ILE A 605 28.75 14.91 -35.06
C ILE A 605 29.43 15.44 -33.77
N PRO A 606 30.44 16.33 -33.81
CA PRO A 606 31.03 16.92 -32.60
C PRO A 606 30.03 17.76 -31.79
N ASN A 607 29.02 18.34 -32.44
CA ASN A 607 28.02 19.16 -31.77
C ASN A 607 27.11 18.32 -30.86
N LEU A 608 26.98 17.00 -31.10
CA LEU A 608 26.26 16.08 -30.22
C LEU A 608 26.85 16.04 -28.80
N VAL A 609 28.18 16.08 -28.65
CA VAL A 609 28.82 16.11 -27.32
C VAL A 609 28.45 17.38 -26.58
N LYS A 610 28.41 18.51 -27.29
CA LYS A 610 28.06 19.82 -26.72
C LYS A 610 26.57 19.91 -26.36
N ILE A 611 25.70 19.31 -27.17
CA ILE A 611 24.25 19.22 -26.90
C ILE A 611 23.99 18.41 -25.63
N ALA A 612 24.80 17.38 -25.35
CA ALA A 612 24.66 16.56 -24.15
C ALA A 612 24.84 17.36 -22.83
N GLU A 613 25.42 18.57 -22.87
CA GLU A 613 25.55 19.45 -21.71
C GLU A 613 24.36 20.42 -21.53
N ILE A 614 23.47 20.55 -22.52
CA ILE A 614 22.38 21.52 -22.53
C ILE A 614 21.12 20.94 -21.85
N GLU A 615 20.70 21.56 -20.75
CA GLU A 615 19.65 21.03 -19.85
C GLU A 615 18.28 20.84 -20.51
N HIS A 616 17.85 21.76 -21.38
CA HIS A 616 16.51 21.70 -22.00
C HIS A 616 16.47 20.92 -23.32
N LEU A 617 17.62 20.66 -23.97
CA LEU A 617 17.68 19.96 -25.25
C LEU A 617 18.10 18.49 -25.14
N ALA A 618 19.09 18.18 -24.31
CA ALA A 618 19.61 16.81 -24.17
C ALA A 618 18.50 15.80 -23.81
N PRO A 619 17.59 16.07 -22.86
CA PRO A 619 16.52 15.13 -22.50
C PRO A 619 15.55 14.83 -23.65
N ILE A 620 15.28 15.84 -24.50
CA ILE A 620 14.38 15.67 -25.65
C ILE A 620 15.02 14.74 -26.68
N LEU A 621 16.30 14.97 -26.99
CA LEU A 621 17.02 14.13 -27.95
C LEU A 621 17.17 12.68 -27.43
N LEU A 622 17.48 12.48 -26.14
CA LEU A 622 17.54 11.15 -25.52
C LEU A 622 16.26 10.34 -25.73
N SER A 623 15.08 10.99 -25.67
CA SER A 623 13.80 10.29 -25.83
C SER A 623 13.51 9.80 -27.27
N VAL A 624 14.22 10.31 -28.28
CA VAL A 624 13.94 10.09 -29.70
C VAL A 624 14.90 9.09 -30.37
N LEU A 625 16.14 9.01 -29.91
CA LEU A 625 17.20 8.25 -30.56
C LEU A 625 16.96 6.73 -30.55
N ASP A 626 17.41 6.03 -31.61
CA ASP A 626 17.48 4.57 -31.64
C ASP A 626 18.85 4.10 -31.11
N TYR A 627 18.83 3.31 -30.04
CA TYR A 627 20.01 2.81 -29.34
C TYR A 627 20.64 1.54 -29.95
N LYS A 628 20.14 1.06 -31.11
CA LYS A 628 20.89 0.07 -31.91
C LYS A 628 22.17 0.63 -32.50
N GLU A 629 22.20 1.94 -32.75
CA GLU A 629 23.30 2.62 -33.41
C GLU A 629 24.33 3.11 -32.38
N GLN A 630 25.62 2.94 -32.69
CA GLN A 630 26.72 3.28 -31.78
C GLN A 630 26.78 4.77 -31.43
N ILE A 631 26.40 5.65 -32.35
CA ILE A 631 26.40 7.11 -32.14
C ILE A 631 25.39 7.50 -31.05
N SER A 632 24.22 6.87 -31.03
CA SER A 632 23.18 7.10 -30.02
C SER A 632 23.60 6.60 -28.64
N GLN A 633 24.30 5.46 -28.59
CA GLN A 633 24.87 4.92 -27.35
C GLN A 633 25.95 5.87 -26.79
N GLN A 634 26.85 6.35 -27.65
CA GLN A 634 27.88 7.34 -27.27
C GLN A 634 27.27 8.62 -26.72
N PHE A 635 26.22 9.15 -27.35
CA PHE A 635 25.51 10.34 -26.86
C PHE A 635 24.97 10.16 -25.43
N LEU A 636 24.39 9.00 -25.12
CA LEU A 636 23.91 8.71 -23.76
C LEU A 636 25.05 8.55 -22.74
N LEU A 637 26.19 7.99 -23.15
CA LEU A 637 27.38 7.93 -22.30
C LEU A 637 27.92 9.34 -21.99
N PHE A 638 27.95 10.23 -22.98
CA PHE A 638 28.35 11.62 -22.76
C PHE A 638 27.36 12.37 -21.86
N SER A 639 26.06 12.11 -21.99
CA SER A 639 25.06 12.75 -21.12
C SER A 639 25.13 12.26 -19.67
N LEU A 640 25.56 11.02 -19.41
CA LEU A 640 25.85 10.53 -18.05
C LEU A 640 27.08 11.21 -17.42
N GLN A 641 28.05 11.60 -18.24
CA GLN A 641 29.27 12.29 -17.81
C GLN A 641 29.09 13.82 -17.68
N SER A 642 27.91 14.36 -18.03
CA SER A 642 27.64 15.80 -17.99
C SER A 642 27.80 16.40 -16.59
N LYS A 643 28.07 17.71 -16.49
CA LYS A 643 28.20 18.38 -15.18
C LYS A 643 26.85 18.63 -14.47
N ARG A 644 25.74 18.59 -15.21
CA ARG A 644 24.40 18.98 -14.72
C ARG A 644 23.67 17.79 -14.10
N LYS A 645 23.17 17.93 -12.85
CA LYS A 645 22.43 16.88 -12.12
C LYS A 645 21.19 16.39 -12.90
N LEU A 646 20.42 17.30 -13.48
CA LEU A 646 19.19 16.99 -14.24
C LEU A 646 19.47 16.06 -15.43
N VAL A 647 20.53 16.33 -16.20
CA VAL A 647 20.88 15.55 -17.40
C VAL A 647 21.33 14.13 -17.01
N LYS A 648 22.10 13.97 -15.92
CA LYS A 648 22.48 12.64 -15.40
C LYS A 648 21.26 11.81 -15.01
N ILE A 649 20.33 12.43 -14.26
CA ILE A 649 19.09 11.79 -13.82
C ILE A 649 18.26 11.35 -15.04
N ARG A 650 18.06 12.23 -16.02
CA ARG A 650 17.34 11.92 -17.27
C ARG A 650 18.01 10.81 -18.10
N SER A 651 19.34 10.77 -18.10
CA SER A 651 20.11 9.74 -18.82
C SER A 651 19.97 8.37 -18.16
N LEU A 652 20.02 8.29 -16.82
CA LEU A 652 19.75 7.07 -16.07
C LEU A 652 18.32 6.57 -16.28
N GLN A 653 17.34 7.48 -16.28
CA GLN A 653 15.95 7.15 -16.59
C GLN A 653 15.80 6.57 -17.98
N GLN A 654 16.48 7.16 -18.97
CA GLN A 654 16.42 6.64 -20.33
C GLN A 654 16.99 5.23 -20.43
N ILE A 655 18.02 4.90 -19.64
CA ILE A 655 18.52 3.52 -19.53
C ILE A 655 17.45 2.59 -18.98
N PHE A 656 16.74 2.97 -17.91
CA PHE A 656 15.62 2.17 -17.40
C PHE A 656 14.56 1.91 -18.48
N VAL A 657 14.22 2.94 -19.25
CA VAL A 657 13.24 2.84 -20.33
C VAL A 657 13.69 1.86 -21.40
N ILE A 658 14.93 1.97 -21.85
CA ILE A 658 15.53 1.06 -22.86
C ILE A 658 15.53 -0.38 -22.34
N PHE A 659 15.94 -0.58 -21.08
CA PHE A 659 15.98 -1.89 -20.44
C PHE A 659 14.58 -2.51 -20.29
N ARG A 660 13.59 -1.73 -19.83
CA ARG A 660 12.20 -2.20 -19.67
C ARG A 660 11.55 -2.53 -21.01
N ALA A 661 11.89 -1.81 -22.07
CA ALA A 661 11.42 -2.14 -23.43
C ALA A 661 11.88 -3.55 -23.87
N GLY A 662 12.96 -4.10 -23.29
CA GLY A 662 13.34 -5.51 -23.42
C GLY A 662 13.91 -5.91 -24.78
N ILE A 663 14.22 -4.94 -25.64
CA ILE A 663 14.74 -5.15 -27.01
C ILE A 663 16.26 -4.96 -27.10
N PHE A 664 16.87 -4.27 -26.13
CA PHE A 664 18.26 -3.82 -26.22
C PHE A 664 19.13 -4.42 -25.12
N ASP A 665 20.35 -4.81 -25.48
CA ASP A 665 21.40 -5.09 -24.51
C ASP A 665 21.96 -3.77 -23.97
N VAL A 666 22.06 -3.69 -22.63
CA VAL A 666 22.46 -2.50 -21.87
C VAL A 666 23.85 -2.70 -21.24
N SER A 667 24.51 -3.82 -21.55
CA SER A 667 25.86 -4.17 -21.09
C SER A 667 26.88 -3.02 -21.22
N TRP A 668 26.83 -2.26 -22.33
CA TRP A 668 27.71 -1.12 -22.60
C TRP A 668 27.56 0.06 -21.62
N ALA A 669 26.43 0.22 -20.94
CA ALA A 669 26.18 1.35 -20.04
C ALA A 669 26.68 1.08 -18.60
N ILE A 670 26.87 -0.19 -18.23
CA ILE A 670 27.10 -0.60 -16.83
C ILE A 670 28.37 0.03 -16.25
N GLY A 671 29.47 0.06 -17.00
CA GLY A 671 30.71 0.68 -16.54
C GLY A 671 30.55 2.17 -16.16
N SER A 672 29.77 2.92 -16.94
CA SER A 672 29.48 4.33 -16.65
C SER A 672 28.55 4.51 -15.45
N ILE A 673 27.60 3.60 -15.22
CA ILE A 673 26.71 3.65 -14.05
C ILE A 673 27.50 3.35 -12.77
N VAL A 674 28.43 2.39 -12.81
CA VAL A 674 29.32 2.08 -11.67
C VAL A 674 30.16 3.29 -11.28
N ASN A 675 30.63 4.08 -12.24
CA ASN A 675 31.35 5.33 -11.96
C ASN A 675 30.50 6.34 -11.17
N LEU A 676 29.17 6.35 -11.35
CA LEU A 676 28.28 7.24 -10.60
C LEU A 676 28.19 6.88 -9.12
N LEU A 677 28.46 5.62 -8.75
CA LEU A 677 28.50 5.20 -7.34
C LEU A 677 29.61 5.90 -6.56
N TYR A 678 30.67 6.36 -7.23
CA TYR A 678 31.81 7.02 -6.60
C TYR A 678 31.58 8.51 -6.30
N LEU A 679 30.46 9.09 -6.77
CA LEU A 679 30.10 10.48 -6.49
C LEU A 679 29.71 10.71 -5.01
N SER A 680 29.62 11.98 -4.61
CA SER A 680 29.21 12.41 -3.25
C SER A 680 27.70 12.57 -3.05
N ASP A 681 26.93 12.68 -4.13
CA ASP A 681 25.47 12.94 -4.09
C ASP A 681 24.69 11.66 -3.76
N THR A 682 24.04 11.64 -2.59
CA THR A 682 23.31 10.49 -2.05
C THR A 682 22.09 10.08 -2.90
N ASP A 683 21.37 11.05 -3.48
CA ASP A 683 20.19 10.77 -4.32
C ASP A 683 20.59 10.06 -5.62
N LEU A 684 21.68 10.51 -6.23
CA LEU A 684 22.21 9.91 -7.45
C LEU A 684 22.75 8.51 -7.20
N ILE A 685 23.38 8.27 -6.04
CA ILE A 685 23.84 6.92 -5.66
C ILE A 685 22.64 5.99 -5.49
N LYS A 686 21.59 6.40 -4.76
CA LYS A 686 20.37 5.59 -4.60
C LYS A 686 19.70 5.28 -5.94
N LEU A 687 19.55 6.29 -6.81
CA LEU A 687 18.99 6.08 -8.16
C LEU A 687 19.86 5.13 -9.00
N SER A 688 21.18 5.26 -8.92
CA SER A 688 22.13 4.39 -9.63
C SER A 688 22.08 2.96 -9.11
N LEU A 689 21.98 2.75 -7.79
CA LEU A 689 21.79 1.44 -7.17
C LEU A 689 20.48 0.81 -7.63
N ASN A 690 19.37 1.55 -7.59
CA ASN A 690 18.08 1.10 -8.11
C ASN A 690 18.20 0.69 -9.60
N THR A 691 18.91 1.49 -10.40
CA THR A 691 19.17 1.21 -11.83
C THR A 691 19.95 -0.09 -12.00
N ILE A 692 21.05 -0.26 -11.26
CA ILE A 692 21.86 -1.47 -11.29
C ILE A 692 21.04 -2.69 -10.86
N THR A 693 20.25 -2.56 -9.78
CA THR A 693 19.43 -3.67 -9.28
C THR A 693 18.46 -4.16 -10.35
N GLU A 694 17.83 -3.26 -11.11
CA GLU A 694 16.88 -3.66 -12.14
C GLU A 694 17.58 -4.26 -13.37
N ILE A 695 18.64 -3.61 -13.87
CA ILE A 695 19.40 -4.05 -15.05
C ILE A 695 20.02 -5.43 -14.85
N CYS A 696 20.52 -5.70 -13.63
CA CYS A 696 21.16 -6.97 -13.27
C CYS A 696 20.17 -8.13 -13.03
N GLN A 697 18.89 -7.98 -13.38
CA GLN A 697 17.98 -9.12 -13.49
C GLN A 697 18.35 -10.02 -14.67
N HIS A 698 18.91 -9.47 -15.76
CA HIS A 698 19.44 -10.25 -16.88
C HIS A 698 20.85 -10.74 -16.58
N ARG A 699 21.11 -12.01 -16.90
CA ARG A 699 22.38 -12.70 -16.57
C ARG A 699 23.59 -12.07 -17.25
N ASP A 700 23.45 -11.60 -18.48
CA ASP A 700 24.56 -11.03 -19.25
C ASP A 700 25.03 -9.70 -18.64
N ASN A 701 24.09 -8.83 -18.28
CA ASN A 701 24.35 -7.60 -17.55
C ASN A 701 25.03 -7.85 -16.19
N LEU A 702 24.54 -8.85 -15.43
CA LEU A 702 25.14 -9.23 -14.16
C LEU A 702 26.60 -9.65 -14.34
N ASN A 703 26.90 -10.47 -15.36
CA ASN A 703 28.27 -10.90 -15.64
C ASN A 703 29.19 -9.72 -15.97
N THR A 704 28.72 -8.75 -16.76
CA THR A 704 29.51 -7.54 -17.05
C THR A 704 29.72 -6.66 -15.82
N LEU A 705 28.75 -6.57 -14.91
CA LEU A 705 28.95 -5.88 -13.63
C LEU A 705 30.00 -6.58 -12.76
N ILE A 706 29.98 -7.91 -12.69
CA ILE A 706 30.97 -8.69 -11.95
C ILE A 706 32.39 -8.44 -12.50
N GLN A 707 32.54 -8.34 -13.82
CA GLN A 707 33.84 -8.01 -14.46
C GLN A 707 34.37 -6.63 -14.04
N THR A 708 33.51 -5.66 -13.74
CA THR A 708 33.94 -4.33 -13.29
C THR A 708 34.44 -4.27 -11.83
N ARG A 709 34.28 -5.36 -11.05
CA ARG A 709 34.72 -5.49 -9.64
C ARG A 709 34.47 -4.23 -8.76
N PRO A 710 33.21 -3.80 -8.57
CA PRO A 710 32.89 -2.56 -7.85
C PRO A 710 33.05 -2.70 -6.32
N GLN A 711 34.20 -2.28 -5.79
CA GLN A 711 34.52 -2.37 -4.35
C GLN A 711 33.64 -1.50 -3.45
N LYS A 712 33.10 -0.37 -3.94
CA LYS A 712 32.29 0.55 -3.14
C LYS A 712 30.96 -0.08 -2.68
N LEU A 713 30.48 -1.14 -3.35
CA LEU A 713 29.27 -1.87 -2.96
C LEU A 713 29.38 -2.55 -1.58
N LEU A 714 30.58 -2.93 -1.14
CA LEU A 714 30.81 -3.54 0.18
C LEU A 714 30.72 -2.53 1.33
N LYS A 715 30.90 -1.24 1.04
CA LYS A 715 30.86 -0.14 2.02
C LYS A 715 29.50 0.55 2.10
N LEU A 716 28.59 0.23 1.18
CA LEU A 716 27.23 0.77 1.15
C LEU A 716 26.34 -0.12 2.02
N ASP A 717 25.32 0.49 2.63
CA ASP A 717 24.39 -0.14 3.58
C ASP A 717 23.54 -1.28 2.92
N SER A 718 22.36 -1.58 3.48
CA SER A 718 21.46 -2.65 3.03
C SER A 718 21.21 -2.69 1.51
N ASP A 719 21.13 -1.54 0.84
CA ASP A 719 20.92 -1.44 -0.60
C ASP A 719 22.11 -2.01 -1.41
N GLY A 720 23.35 -1.80 -0.94
CA GLY A 720 24.56 -2.35 -1.54
C GLY A 720 24.65 -3.87 -1.38
N LYS A 721 24.36 -4.36 -0.17
CA LYS A 721 24.27 -5.81 0.12
C LYS A 721 23.25 -6.51 -0.78
N SER A 722 22.10 -5.89 -1.05
CA SER A 722 21.07 -6.46 -1.94
C SER A 722 21.57 -6.77 -3.36
N ILE A 723 22.53 -5.99 -3.86
CA ILE A 723 23.17 -6.19 -5.17
C ILE A 723 24.20 -7.31 -5.09
N LEU A 724 24.99 -7.36 -4.01
CA LEU A 724 25.97 -8.43 -3.76
C LEU A 724 25.28 -9.79 -3.68
N LEU A 725 24.09 -9.88 -3.08
CA LEU A 725 23.27 -11.10 -3.11
C LEU A 725 22.94 -11.58 -4.54
N LYS A 726 22.91 -10.68 -5.53
CA LYS A 726 22.71 -11.08 -6.94
C LYS A 726 23.95 -11.71 -7.55
N PHE A 727 25.16 -11.39 -7.06
CA PHE A 727 26.40 -11.98 -7.58
C PHE A 727 26.44 -13.48 -7.30
N LEU A 728 25.81 -13.92 -6.20
CA LEU A 728 25.67 -15.34 -5.83
C LEU A 728 24.93 -16.18 -6.88
N ALA A 729 24.12 -15.55 -7.74
CA ALA A 729 23.44 -16.25 -8.83
C ALA A 729 24.40 -16.75 -9.93
N SER A 730 25.62 -16.21 -9.99
CA SER A 730 26.64 -16.55 -10.98
C SER A 730 27.88 -17.14 -10.33
N GLN A 731 28.51 -18.09 -11.01
CA GLN A 731 29.71 -18.77 -10.53
C GLN A 731 30.88 -17.79 -10.30
N THR A 732 31.12 -16.89 -11.26
CA THR A 732 32.20 -15.88 -11.18
C THR A 732 31.96 -14.86 -10.05
N GLY A 733 30.70 -14.61 -9.70
CA GLY A 733 30.34 -13.74 -8.60
C GLY A 733 30.63 -14.37 -7.24
N ILE A 734 30.41 -15.68 -7.10
CA ILE A 734 30.77 -16.44 -5.88
C ILE A 734 32.28 -16.46 -5.69
N GLU A 735 33.06 -16.73 -6.73
CA GLU A 735 34.52 -16.71 -6.68
C GLU A 735 35.03 -15.34 -6.18
N TYR A 736 34.48 -14.24 -6.72
CA TYR A 736 34.79 -12.89 -6.26
C TYR A 736 34.42 -12.65 -4.79
N LEU A 737 33.26 -13.13 -4.33
CA LEU A 737 32.83 -12.96 -2.94
C LEU A 737 33.61 -13.86 -1.97
N CYS A 738 34.09 -15.03 -2.42
CA CYS A 738 35.01 -15.88 -1.69
C CYS A 738 36.38 -15.22 -1.52
N GLU A 739 36.90 -14.51 -2.54
CA GLU A 739 38.14 -13.73 -2.42
C GLU A 739 38.06 -12.65 -1.32
N MET A 740 36.86 -12.18 -0.99
CA MET A 740 36.62 -11.09 -0.04
C MET A 740 36.08 -11.57 1.33
N ASP A 741 36.10 -12.88 1.60
CA ASP A 741 35.58 -13.52 2.83
C ASP A 741 34.12 -13.17 3.22
N PHE A 742 33.32 -12.67 2.28
CA PHE A 742 31.97 -12.17 2.54
C PHE A 742 30.96 -13.26 2.92
N LEU A 743 31.12 -14.48 2.39
CA LEU A 743 30.09 -15.53 2.48
C LEU A 743 29.92 -16.11 3.88
N ASP A 744 31.00 -16.30 4.63
CA ASP A 744 30.96 -16.97 5.93
C ASP A 744 30.38 -16.05 7.02
N ASP A 745 30.66 -14.76 6.95
CA ASP A 745 30.07 -13.75 7.83
C ASP A 745 28.57 -13.58 7.52
N GLU A 746 28.22 -13.43 6.24
CA GLU A 746 26.82 -13.28 5.84
C GLU A 746 26.00 -14.56 6.15
N LEU A 747 26.58 -15.76 6.02
CA LEU A 747 25.88 -16.99 6.41
C LEU A 747 25.53 -17.04 7.91
N LYS A 748 26.42 -16.53 8.78
CA LYS A 748 26.15 -16.40 10.22
C LYS A 748 25.07 -15.35 10.49
N ASP A 749 25.18 -14.17 9.88
CA ASP A 749 24.19 -13.10 10.03
C ASP A 749 22.78 -13.56 9.62
N TRP A 750 22.68 -14.37 8.56
CA TRP A 750 21.42 -14.97 8.13
C TRP A 750 20.89 -16.03 9.09
N ASP A 751 21.76 -16.85 9.71
CA ASP A 751 21.32 -17.83 10.72
C ASP A 751 20.86 -17.15 12.03
N ASP A 752 21.52 -16.06 12.43
CA ASP A 752 21.29 -15.40 13.72
C ASP A 752 20.08 -14.43 13.71
N PHE A 753 19.94 -13.56 12.70
CA PHE A 753 18.90 -12.51 12.73
C PHE A 753 18.23 -12.20 11.38
N LEU A 754 18.93 -12.25 10.24
CA LEU A 754 18.36 -11.74 8.97
C LEU A 754 17.21 -12.60 8.44
N ASN A 755 17.15 -13.90 8.74
CA ASN A 755 16.00 -14.73 8.36
C ASN A 755 14.69 -14.25 9.02
N ILE A 756 14.75 -13.80 10.27
CA ILE A 756 13.59 -13.28 11.00
C ILE A 756 13.19 -11.91 10.45
N GLU A 757 14.17 -11.04 10.21
CA GLU A 757 13.93 -9.73 9.57
C GLU A 757 13.32 -9.91 8.18
N TYR A 758 13.83 -10.84 7.38
CA TYR A 758 13.28 -11.19 6.07
C TYR A 758 11.80 -11.57 6.15
N ALA A 759 11.42 -12.45 7.10
CA ALA A 759 10.02 -12.82 7.29
C ALA A 759 9.12 -11.60 7.62
N ARG A 760 9.59 -10.69 8.50
CA ARG A 760 8.87 -9.44 8.81
C ARG A 760 8.70 -8.55 7.58
N THR A 761 9.76 -8.35 6.80
CA THR A 761 9.69 -7.52 5.59
C THR A 761 8.73 -8.09 4.54
N ILE A 762 8.62 -9.42 4.42
CA ILE A 762 7.61 -10.06 3.56
C ILE A 762 6.20 -9.78 4.08
N GLU A 763 5.97 -9.96 5.38
CA GLU A 763 4.67 -9.78 6.00
C GLU A 763 4.18 -8.34 5.86
N GLU A 764 5.05 -7.36 6.14
CA GLU A 764 4.77 -5.93 5.92
C GLU A 764 4.44 -5.63 4.45
N LYS A 765 5.16 -6.24 3.50
CA LYS A 765 4.89 -6.06 2.07
C LYS A 765 3.56 -6.68 1.63
N ILE A 766 3.21 -7.86 2.15
CA ILE A 766 1.91 -8.51 1.87
C ILE A 766 0.78 -7.68 2.49
N GLU A 767 0.93 -7.24 3.74
CA GLU A 767 -0.05 -6.41 4.43
C GLU A 767 -0.28 -5.10 3.67
N THR A 768 0.79 -4.39 3.32
CA THR A 768 0.69 -3.16 2.53
C THR A 768 0.06 -3.42 1.17
N GLY A 769 0.35 -4.53 0.50
CA GLY A 769 -0.27 -4.90 -0.78
C GLY A 769 -1.76 -5.26 -0.69
N LEU A 770 -2.20 -5.92 0.39
CA LEU A 770 -3.60 -6.30 0.61
C LEU A 770 -4.44 -5.14 1.14
N ASN A 771 -3.85 -4.30 2.00
CA ASN A 771 -4.53 -3.20 2.68
C ASN A 771 -4.31 -1.83 2.02
N SER A 772 -3.47 -1.72 0.98
CA SER A 772 -3.33 -0.47 0.24
C SER A 772 -4.68 -0.02 -0.29
N GLN A 773 -5.27 0.98 0.35
CA GLN A 773 -6.39 1.70 -0.23
C GLN A 773 -5.89 2.28 -1.56
N LYS A 774 -6.72 2.23 -2.61
CA LYS A 774 -6.46 2.96 -3.85
C LYS A 774 -6.23 4.41 -3.47
N LYS A 775 -4.98 4.87 -3.41
CA LYS A 775 -4.66 6.29 -3.20
C LYS A 775 -5.32 7.03 -4.37
N SER A 776 -6.41 7.73 -4.08
CA SER A 776 -7.30 8.37 -5.06
C SER A 776 -6.70 9.64 -5.66
N TYR A 777 -5.55 10.08 -5.14
CA TYR A 777 -4.95 11.37 -5.47
C TYR A 777 -3.72 11.17 -6.37
N GLY A 778 -3.80 11.67 -7.61
CA GLY A 778 -2.73 11.69 -8.61
C GLY A 778 -3.27 11.75 -10.05
N ILE A 779 -2.52 12.36 -10.97
CA ILE A 779 -2.96 12.54 -12.37
C ILE A 779 -3.03 11.20 -13.07
N VAL A 780 -4.17 10.92 -13.70
CA VAL A 780 -4.39 9.66 -14.41
C VAL A 780 -3.94 9.79 -15.87
N LEU A 781 -3.03 8.92 -16.30
CA LEU A 781 -2.41 8.94 -17.63
C LEU A 781 -2.64 7.61 -18.35
N ASN A 782 -3.29 7.62 -19.50
CA ASN A 782 -3.49 6.41 -20.29
C ASN A 782 -2.20 6.00 -21.02
N THR A 783 -1.80 4.74 -20.89
CA THR A 783 -0.66 4.19 -21.63
C THR A 783 -1.01 4.11 -23.12
N PRO A 784 -0.14 4.61 -24.01
CA PRO A 784 -0.35 4.53 -25.45
C PRO A 784 -0.56 3.10 -25.93
N LYS A 785 -1.48 2.87 -26.90
CA LYS A 785 -1.87 1.53 -27.41
C LYS A 785 -0.69 0.62 -27.80
N ILE A 786 0.36 1.18 -28.39
CA ILE A 786 1.58 0.43 -28.70
C ILE A 786 2.16 -0.20 -27.43
N PHE A 787 2.16 0.51 -26.32
CA PHE A 787 2.80 0.12 -25.06
C PHE A 787 1.94 -0.79 -24.17
N VAL A 788 0.62 -0.87 -24.40
CA VAL A 788 -0.32 -1.68 -23.59
C VAL A 788 0.02 -3.17 -23.61
N ASN A 789 0.50 -3.69 -24.74
CA ASN A 789 0.83 -5.12 -24.90
C ASN A 789 2.24 -5.48 -24.43
N TYR A 790 3.09 -4.48 -24.16
CA TYR A 790 4.38 -4.73 -23.53
C TYR A 790 4.10 -4.80 -22.03
N GLY A 791 4.21 -5.99 -21.44
CA GLY A 791 3.94 -6.23 -20.00
C GLY A 791 4.90 -5.54 -19.02
N ARG A 792 5.46 -4.37 -19.37
CA ARG A 792 6.34 -3.51 -18.58
C ARG A 792 6.01 -2.03 -18.86
N LEU A 793 5.95 -1.22 -17.80
CA LEU A 793 5.73 0.23 -17.88
C LEU A 793 6.85 0.92 -18.70
N GLN A 794 6.52 1.39 -19.90
CA GLN A 794 7.44 2.20 -20.70
C GLN A 794 7.25 3.68 -20.35
N LEU A 795 8.30 4.31 -19.79
CA LEU A 795 8.29 5.71 -19.35
C LEU A 795 8.82 6.69 -20.41
N SER A 796 9.31 6.19 -21.56
CA SER A 796 9.86 6.99 -22.67
C SER A 796 8.89 8.07 -23.09
N TRP A 797 7.64 7.68 -23.34
CA TRP A 797 6.62 8.59 -23.84
C TRP A 797 6.21 9.62 -22.78
N LEU A 798 6.23 9.28 -21.49
CA LEU A 798 6.00 10.25 -20.41
C LEU A 798 7.09 11.31 -20.37
N SER A 799 8.36 10.91 -20.54
CA SER A 799 9.48 11.87 -20.62
C SER A 799 9.37 12.79 -21.84
N SER A 800 8.65 12.35 -22.87
CA SER A 800 8.39 13.12 -24.09
C SER A 800 7.28 14.16 -23.95
N LEU A 801 6.56 14.21 -22.82
CA LEU A 801 5.52 15.22 -22.58
C LEU A 801 6.15 16.56 -22.13
N PRO A 802 5.69 17.71 -22.64
CA PRO A 802 6.14 19.04 -22.20
C PRO A 802 5.41 19.46 -20.91
N LEU A 803 5.58 18.68 -19.84
CA LEU A 803 4.99 18.99 -18.53
C LEU A 803 5.95 19.84 -17.68
N TYR A 804 5.41 20.91 -17.11
CA TYR A 804 6.17 21.79 -16.22
C TYR A 804 5.30 22.27 -15.04
N PHE A 805 5.93 22.54 -13.90
CA PHE A 805 5.23 23.11 -12.74
C PHE A 805 5.27 24.62 -12.81
N GLN A 806 4.14 25.27 -12.55
CA GLN A 806 4.08 26.70 -12.29
C GLN A 806 3.87 26.91 -10.79
N VAL A 807 4.84 27.55 -10.14
CA VAL A 807 4.82 27.84 -8.69
C VAL A 807 4.66 29.34 -8.50
N GLN A 808 3.72 29.75 -7.65
CA GLN A 808 3.51 31.15 -7.30
C GLN A 808 3.87 31.40 -5.84
N MET A 809 4.80 32.34 -5.63
CA MET A 809 5.24 32.82 -4.32
C MET A 809 5.39 34.34 -4.39
N ASN A 810 4.82 35.08 -3.45
CA ASN A 810 4.93 36.55 -3.35
C ASN A 810 4.65 37.29 -4.66
N SER A 811 3.58 36.88 -5.35
CA SER A 811 3.15 37.43 -6.65
C SER A 811 4.13 37.20 -7.81
N LYS A 812 5.23 36.46 -7.60
CA LYS A 812 6.14 35.99 -8.64
C LYS A 812 5.75 34.59 -9.07
N THR A 813 5.68 34.37 -10.38
CA THR A 813 5.45 33.05 -10.98
C THR A 813 6.76 32.48 -11.49
N ILE A 814 7.06 31.24 -11.13
CA ILE A 814 8.27 30.52 -11.52
C ILE A 814 7.85 29.25 -12.25
N ASN A 815 8.38 29.06 -13.46
CA ASN A 815 8.14 27.86 -14.27
C ASN A 815 9.32 26.89 -14.10
N LEU A 816 9.01 25.66 -13.76
CA LEU A 816 10.00 24.64 -13.41
C LEU A 816 9.86 23.41 -14.28
N ASP A 817 10.98 22.95 -14.82
CA ASP A 817 11.02 21.70 -15.56
C ASP A 817 10.78 20.52 -14.63
N THR A 818 9.93 19.61 -15.09
CA THR A 818 9.71 18.35 -14.40
C THR A 818 10.71 17.31 -14.89
N TYR A 819 11.00 16.32 -14.06
CA TYR A 819 11.58 15.03 -14.44
C TYR A 819 10.79 13.90 -13.79
N LEU A 820 10.96 12.66 -14.26
CA LEU A 820 10.18 11.53 -13.77
C LEU A 820 10.94 10.77 -12.70
N GLU A 821 10.58 10.91 -11.44
CA GLU A 821 11.10 10.02 -10.40
C GLU A 821 10.20 8.78 -10.31
N VAL A 822 10.80 7.60 -10.35
CA VAL A 822 10.09 6.35 -10.07
C VAL A 822 10.56 5.90 -8.71
N ASP A 823 9.69 6.04 -7.72
CA ASP A 823 9.94 5.51 -6.38
C ASP A 823 9.02 4.31 -6.18
N LYS A 824 9.63 3.13 -6.14
CA LYS A 824 8.95 1.82 -6.12
C LYS A 824 8.04 1.64 -7.35
N GLU A 825 6.72 1.66 -7.15
CA GLU A 825 5.69 1.47 -8.18
C GLU A 825 4.98 2.77 -8.57
N ASP A 826 5.15 3.83 -7.77
CA ASP A 826 4.55 5.13 -8.03
C ASP A 826 5.47 5.93 -8.96
N ILE A 827 4.86 6.66 -9.90
CA ILE A 827 5.56 7.57 -10.81
C ILE A 827 5.29 8.99 -10.34
N PHE A 828 6.34 9.79 -10.18
CA PHE A 828 6.24 11.18 -9.77
C PHE A 828 6.84 12.10 -10.83
N TYR A 829 6.14 13.18 -11.16
CA TYR A 829 6.77 14.33 -11.79
C TYR A 829 7.44 15.16 -10.70
N VAL A 830 8.74 15.36 -10.79
CA VAL A 830 9.52 16.04 -9.75
C VAL A 830 10.23 17.25 -10.33
N SER A 831 10.30 18.31 -9.55
CA SER A 831 11.17 19.45 -9.82
C SER A 831 12.02 19.73 -8.60
N TYR A 832 13.32 19.97 -8.79
CA TYR A 832 14.18 20.50 -7.76
C TYR A 832 14.13 22.02 -7.75
N LEU A 833 14.08 22.59 -6.57
CA LEU A 833 14.16 24.01 -6.34
C LEU A 833 15.31 24.22 -5.37
N GLY A 834 16.20 25.17 -5.64
CA GLY A 834 17.18 25.65 -4.67
C GLY A 834 16.68 26.92 -4.00
N ILE A 835 15.36 27.09 -3.87
CA ILE A 835 14.76 28.39 -3.53
C ILE A 835 14.67 28.57 -2.02
N LYS A 836 15.32 29.63 -1.53
CA LYS A 836 15.23 30.08 -0.14
C LYS A 836 13.90 30.82 0.08
N VAL A 837 13.10 30.34 1.01
CA VAL A 837 11.88 30.99 1.51
C VAL A 837 12.28 31.77 2.76
N SER A 838 12.17 33.09 2.68
CA SER A 838 12.54 34.02 3.76
C SER A 838 11.45 34.18 4.82
N ASP A 839 10.18 33.87 4.52
CA ASP A 839 9.04 34.04 5.44
C ASP A 839 8.16 32.78 5.56
N ILE A 840 8.02 32.25 6.78
CA ILE A 840 7.39 30.95 7.09
C ILE A 840 5.84 30.99 7.06
N LYS A 841 5.24 32.19 6.99
CA LYS A 841 3.77 32.38 6.95
C LYS A 841 3.16 32.30 5.54
N GLU A 842 3.97 32.12 4.51
CA GLU A 842 3.56 32.26 3.11
C GLU A 842 2.94 30.98 2.54
N THR A 843 1.80 31.12 1.84
CA THR A 843 1.16 30.01 1.12
C THR A 843 1.85 29.78 -0.21
N ILE A 844 2.36 28.57 -0.44
CA ILE A 844 2.91 28.16 -1.73
C ILE A 844 1.77 27.61 -2.59
N LEU A 845 1.63 28.12 -3.82
CA LEU A 845 0.65 27.65 -4.80
C LEU A 845 1.37 26.94 -5.95
N VAL A 846 0.94 25.73 -6.29
CA VAL A 846 1.50 24.94 -7.42
C VAL A 846 0.38 24.50 -8.35
N CYS A 847 0.61 24.60 -9.66
CA CYS A 847 -0.23 23.96 -10.67
C CYS A 847 0.63 23.25 -11.74
N LEU A 848 0.05 22.25 -12.40
CA LEU A 848 0.68 21.55 -13.52
C LEU A 848 0.14 22.12 -14.85
N LYS A 849 1.04 22.32 -15.81
CA LYS A 849 0.70 22.81 -17.14
C LYS A 849 1.32 21.94 -18.24
N LEU A 850 0.56 21.69 -19.30
CA LEU A 850 0.97 20.98 -20.51
C LEU A 850 0.86 21.93 -21.69
N GLY A 851 1.99 22.38 -22.23
CA GLY A 851 1.99 23.43 -23.25
C GLY A 851 1.27 24.69 -22.74
N ASN A 852 0.16 25.06 -23.38
CA ASN A 852 -0.63 26.24 -22.98
C ASN A 852 -1.82 25.96 -22.04
N SER A 853 -2.21 24.70 -21.85
CA SER A 853 -3.39 24.29 -21.06
C SER A 853 -3.05 23.89 -19.62
N PHE A 854 -3.85 24.34 -18.65
CA PHE A 854 -3.74 23.88 -17.26
C PHE A 854 -4.36 22.49 -17.10
N ILE A 855 -3.79 21.67 -16.21
CA ILE A 855 -4.27 20.33 -15.92
C ILE A 855 -4.73 20.27 -14.46
N ASP A 856 -5.96 19.80 -14.24
CA ASP A 856 -6.49 19.54 -12.91
C ASP A 856 -5.89 18.26 -12.27
N ASN A 857 -6.22 18.01 -11.00
CA ASN A 857 -5.70 16.85 -10.27
C ASN A 857 -6.14 15.50 -10.86
N TYR A 858 -7.14 15.48 -11.75
CA TYR A 858 -7.70 14.29 -12.39
C TYR A 858 -7.17 14.08 -13.83
N GLY A 859 -6.41 15.03 -14.38
CA GLY A 859 -5.89 14.96 -15.75
C GLY A 859 -6.75 15.62 -16.82
N ASN A 860 -7.75 16.42 -16.44
CA ASN A 860 -8.60 17.18 -17.36
C ASN A 860 -8.02 18.57 -17.67
N GLU A 861 -8.33 19.08 -18.86
CA GLU A 861 -7.94 20.43 -19.29
C GLU A 861 -8.85 21.49 -18.67
N THR A 862 -8.26 22.49 -18.02
CA THR A 862 -8.97 23.65 -17.46
C THR A 862 -8.46 24.96 -18.06
N PRO A 863 -9.36 25.93 -18.31
CA PRO A 863 -8.96 27.27 -18.77
C PRO A 863 -8.30 28.10 -17.66
N GLU A 864 -8.63 27.82 -16.40
CA GLU A 864 -8.07 28.48 -15.22
C GLU A 864 -7.08 27.57 -14.47
N PRO A 865 -6.07 28.14 -13.78
CA PRO A 865 -5.10 27.38 -12.99
C PRO A 865 -5.73 26.75 -11.75
N SER A 866 -5.69 25.42 -11.65
CA SER A 866 -6.06 24.67 -10.44
C SER A 866 -4.91 24.73 -9.42
N TRP A 867 -4.91 25.74 -8.56
CA TRP A 867 -3.86 25.92 -7.55
C TRP A 867 -4.02 24.96 -6.37
N ILE A 868 -3.02 24.09 -6.17
CA ILE A 868 -2.86 23.32 -4.93
C ILE A 868 -2.11 24.18 -3.92
N ARG A 869 -2.69 24.34 -2.72
CA ARG A 869 -2.15 25.18 -1.65
C ARG A 869 -1.39 24.34 -0.64
N CYS A 870 -0.16 24.73 -0.32
CA CYS A 870 0.61 24.17 0.79
C CYS A 870 0.77 25.20 1.91
N ARG A 871 0.46 24.80 3.15
CA ARG A 871 0.69 25.56 4.39
C ARG A 871 1.45 24.65 5.38
N LYS A 872 2.53 25.15 5.98
CA LYS A 872 3.26 24.44 7.05
C LYS A 872 2.52 24.68 8.38
N ASP A 873 1.78 23.68 8.89
CA ASP A 873 1.24 23.72 10.24
C ASP A 873 2.37 23.40 11.25
N ILE A 874 2.80 24.40 12.01
CA ILE A 874 3.87 24.24 12.99
C ILE A 874 3.31 23.49 14.21
N LYS A 875 3.55 22.18 14.29
CA LYS A 875 3.57 21.45 15.57
C LYS A 875 4.97 20.93 15.84
N ASN A 876 5.65 21.62 16.75
CA ASN A 876 6.94 21.34 17.41
C ASN A 876 8.21 21.46 16.54
N PRO A 877 9.06 22.49 16.75
CA PRO A 877 10.42 22.52 16.23
C PRO A 877 11.33 21.72 17.17
N SER A 878 11.67 20.49 16.81
CA SER A 878 12.76 19.77 17.48
C SER A 878 14.10 20.09 16.80
N LYS A 879 15.13 20.40 17.59
CA LYS A 879 16.50 20.70 17.16
C LYS A 879 17.14 19.51 16.42
N SER A 880 17.09 19.52 15.09
CA SER A 880 18.01 18.88 14.16
C SER A 880 17.61 19.31 12.74
N ILE A 881 18.54 19.30 11.78
CA ILE A 881 18.24 19.54 10.36
C ILE A 881 17.24 18.46 9.93
N THR A 882 15.96 18.78 9.95
CA THR A 882 14.89 17.82 9.69
C THR A 882 14.32 18.11 8.31
N TYR A 883 14.45 17.15 7.40
CA TYR A 883 13.71 17.17 6.15
C TYR A 883 12.23 16.98 6.48
N THR A 884 11.41 17.98 6.18
CA THR A 884 9.95 17.87 6.36
C THR A 884 9.29 17.60 5.02
N VAL A 885 8.50 16.52 4.95
CA VAL A 885 7.72 16.15 3.76
C VAL A 885 6.25 16.43 4.06
N ILE A 886 5.61 17.29 3.27
CA ILE A 886 4.17 17.59 3.37
C ILE A 886 3.47 17.02 2.13
N GLU A 887 2.45 16.17 2.32
CA GLU A 887 1.59 15.63 1.25
C GLU A 887 0.25 16.38 1.23
N ASN A 888 -0.04 17.12 0.16
CA ASN A 888 -1.34 17.75 -0.09
C ASN A 888 -1.84 17.36 -1.49
N ASP A 889 -3.02 16.75 -1.58
CA ASP A 889 -3.70 16.37 -2.84
C ASP A 889 -2.83 15.55 -3.83
N GLY A 890 -1.90 14.74 -3.32
CA GLY A 890 -0.99 13.93 -4.14
C GLY A 890 0.28 14.66 -4.61
N ILE A 891 0.53 15.88 -4.12
CA ILE A 891 1.80 16.59 -4.24
C ILE A 891 2.58 16.49 -2.93
N PHE A 892 3.86 16.13 -3.04
CA PHE A 892 4.83 16.09 -1.94
C PHE A 892 5.77 17.30 -2.03
N PHE A 893 5.89 18.03 -0.94
CA PHE A 893 6.84 19.12 -0.78
C PHE A 893 7.94 18.70 0.18
N THR A 894 9.21 18.74 -0.24
CA THR A 894 10.35 18.48 0.66
C THR A 894 11.06 19.79 0.99
N PHE A 895 11.22 20.06 2.28
CA PHE A 895 11.89 21.26 2.77
C PHE A 895 13.12 20.92 3.59
N SER A 896 14.20 21.70 3.42
CA SER A 896 15.34 21.72 4.32
C SER A 896 15.36 23.00 5.15
N GLU A 897 15.66 22.85 6.44
CA GLU A 897 15.64 23.93 7.40
C GLU A 897 17.08 24.30 7.80
N THR A 898 17.46 25.56 7.59
CA THR A 898 18.67 26.18 8.14
C THR A 898 18.26 27.19 9.19
N GLU A 899 19.15 27.55 10.14
CA GLU A 899 18.83 28.36 11.34
C GLU A 899 17.97 29.61 11.10
N ASN A 900 18.02 30.22 9.90
CA ASN A 900 17.24 31.41 9.54
C ASN A 900 16.50 31.34 8.17
N SER A 901 16.48 30.19 7.46
CA SER A 901 15.77 30.10 6.17
C SER A 901 15.32 28.69 5.84
N LEU A 902 14.13 28.58 5.22
CA LEU A 902 13.55 27.32 4.81
C LEU A 902 13.68 27.19 3.28
N THR A 903 14.37 26.16 2.80
CA THR A 903 14.55 25.93 1.36
C THR A 903 13.61 24.85 0.87
N ILE A 904 12.81 25.14 -0.16
CA ILE A 904 12.06 24.09 -0.87
C ILE A 904 13.10 23.35 -1.70
N GLU A 905 13.35 22.08 -1.42
CA GLU A 905 14.31 21.27 -2.17
C GLU A 905 13.69 20.60 -3.38
N SER A 906 12.48 20.05 -3.22
CA SER A 906 11.79 19.37 -4.30
C SER A 906 10.27 19.41 -4.16
N ILE A 907 9.59 19.39 -5.30
CA ILE A 907 8.14 19.26 -5.43
C ILE A 907 7.90 18.00 -6.26
N LYS A 908 7.16 17.02 -5.74
CA LYS A 908 6.81 15.76 -6.43
C LYS A 908 5.31 15.66 -6.62
N PHE A 909 4.83 15.41 -7.83
CA PHE A 909 3.42 15.22 -8.17
C PHE A 909 3.19 13.77 -8.58
N ARG A 910 2.31 13.04 -7.90
CA ARG A 910 2.00 11.63 -8.21
C ARG A 910 1.22 11.47 -9.53
N ALA A 911 1.70 10.60 -10.41
CA ALA A 911 1.06 10.23 -11.67
C ALA A 911 0.71 8.73 -11.68
N HIS A 912 -0.54 8.41 -12.04
CA HIS A 912 -1.08 7.06 -12.15
C HIS A 912 -1.23 6.67 -13.62
N LEU A 913 -0.49 5.66 -14.09
CA LEU A 913 -0.65 5.15 -15.45
C LEU A 913 -1.84 4.18 -15.55
N LEU A 914 -2.59 4.18 -16.65
CA LEU A 914 -3.70 3.28 -16.95
C LEU A 914 -3.39 2.37 -18.17
N PRO A 915 -3.75 1.06 -18.14
CA PRO A 915 -4.31 0.35 -16.99
C PRO A 915 -3.31 0.38 -15.83
N LYS A 916 -3.81 0.60 -14.61
CA LYS A 916 -2.96 0.68 -13.40
C LYS A 916 -2.09 -0.56 -13.42
N GLY A 917 -0.77 -0.35 -13.56
CA GLY A 917 0.21 -1.36 -13.19
C GLY A 917 -0.20 -1.83 -11.82
N ILE A 918 -0.64 -3.07 -11.78
CA ILE A 918 -1.36 -3.58 -10.65
C ILE A 918 -0.30 -3.81 -9.57
N PRO A 919 -0.36 -3.30 -8.33
CA PRO A 919 0.71 -3.48 -7.35
C PRO A 919 1.26 -4.92 -7.29
N ALA A 920 2.56 -5.10 -7.57
CA ALA A 920 3.24 -6.38 -7.46
C ALA A 920 4.09 -6.40 -6.20
N VAL A 921 3.64 -7.17 -5.21
CA VAL A 921 4.50 -7.54 -4.09
C VAL A 921 5.49 -8.58 -4.56
N GLN A 922 6.63 -8.11 -5.09
CA GLN A 922 7.74 -8.96 -5.50
C GLN A 922 8.38 -9.60 -4.27
N VAL A 923 8.66 -10.91 -4.35
CA VAL A 923 9.44 -11.61 -3.32
C VAL A 923 10.85 -11.01 -3.24
N PRO A 924 11.28 -10.49 -2.09
CA PRO A 924 12.64 -10.02 -1.91
C PRO A 924 13.63 -11.17 -2.13
N LYS A 925 14.84 -10.87 -2.61
CA LYS A 925 15.86 -11.92 -2.78
C LYS A 925 16.30 -12.49 -1.43
N HIS A 926 16.50 -13.80 -1.39
CA HIS A 926 16.93 -14.52 -0.20
C HIS A 926 18.29 -15.16 -0.43
N PHE A 927 19.20 -15.05 0.54
CA PHE A 927 20.58 -15.55 0.44
C PHE A 927 20.65 -17.03 0.07
N PHE A 928 19.93 -17.91 0.78
CA PHE A 928 19.92 -19.36 0.48
C PHE A 928 19.37 -19.71 -0.92
N GLY A 929 18.37 -18.97 -1.39
CA GLY A 929 17.81 -19.18 -2.73
C GLY A 929 18.75 -18.74 -3.85
N GLU A 930 19.59 -17.74 -3.60
CA GLU A 930 20.62 -17.31 -4.56
C GLU A 930 21.84 -18.27 -4.53
N LEU A 931 22.31 -18.70 -3.35
CA LEU A 931 23.36 -19.72 -3.22
C LEU A 931 22.99 -21.05 -3.89
N GLY A 932 21.73 -21.48 -3.76
CA GLY A 932 21.24 -22.73 -4.34
C GLY A 932 21.18 -22.77 -5.88
N LYS A 933 21.48 -21.66 -6.56
CA LYS A 933 21.52 -21.59 -8.04
C LYS A 933 22.81 -22.14 -8.64
N THR A 934 23.89 -22.16 -7.88
CA THR A 934 25.22 -22.62 -8.33
C THR A 934 25.65 -23.85 -7.54
N LYS A 935 26.52 -24.67 -8.13
CA LYS A 935 27.02 -25.88 -7.45
C LYS A 935 27.94 -25.53 -6.27
N LEU A 936 28.82 -24.54 -6.42
CA LEU A 936 29.72 -24.12 -5.33
C LEU A 936 28.96 -23.52 -4.15
N GLY A 937 28.04 -22.59 -4.42
CA GLY A 937 27.23 -21.97 -3.37
C GLY A 937 26.37 -23.00 -2.64
N PHE A 938 25.80 -23.97 -3.37
CA PHE A 938 25.01 -25.03 -2.77
C PHE A 938 25.84 -25.99 -1.91
N ASN A 939 27.04 -26.37 -2.35
CA ASN A 939 27.95 -27.21 -1.54
C ASN A 939 28.32 -26.52 -0.22
N LYS A 940 28.54 -25.19 -0.24
CA LYS A 940 28.79 -24.40 0.97
C LYS A 940 27.57 -24.41 1.90
N LEU A 941 26.36 -24.26 1.36
CA LEU A 941 25.12 -24.33 2.13
C LEU A 941 24.88 -25.73 2.75
N ILE A 942 25.23 -26.80 2.06
CA ILE A 942 25.16 -28.17 2.61
C ILE A 942 26.19 -28.34 3.74
N SER A 943 27.41 -27.83 3.55
CA SER A 943 28.49 -27.97 4.54
C SER A 943 28.16 -27.29 5.88
N SER A 944 27.34 -26.22 5.87
CA SER A 944 26.93 -25.51 7.08
C SER A 944 25.86 -26.25 7.90
N LYS A 945 25.17 -27.25 7.32
CA LYS A 945 24.08 -28.03 7.95
C LYS A 945 22.89 -27.21 8.48
N VAL A 946 22.73 -25.98 8.01
CA VAL A 946 21.69 -25.06 8.48
C VAL A 946 20.28 -25.53 8.07
N LEU A 947 20.13 -26.14 6.89
CA LEU A 947 18.83 -26.62 6.39
C LEU A 947 18.29 -27.79 7.24
N GLU A 948 19.17 -28.68 7.70
CA GLU A 948 18.86 -29.80 8.58
C GLU A 948 18.44 -29.31 9.96
N LYS A 949 19.20 -28.35 10.52
CA LYS A 949 18.87 -27.66 11.77
C LYS A 949 17.47 -27.06 11.70
N TYR A 950 17.13 -26.37 10.62
CA TYR A 950 15.80 -25.76 10.44
C TYR A 950 14.69 -26.79 10.33
N THR A 951 14.93 -27.86 9.56
CA THR A 951 13.97 -28.97 9.41
C THR A 951 13.68 -29.64 10.76
N GLN A 952 14.69 -29.86 11.60
CA GLN A 952 14.49 -30.42 12.95
C GLN A 952 13.68 -29.47 13.83
N LYS A 953 14.06 -28.18 13.87
CA LYS A 953 13.40 -27.17 14.71
C LYS A 953 11.95 -26.89 14.33
N LEU A 954 11.53 -27.11 13.08
CA LEU A 954 10.13 -26.91 12.67
C LEU A 954 9.14 -27.75 13.47
N MET A 955 9.55 -28.96 13.90
CA MET A 955 8.72 -29.89 14.66
C MET A 955 8.70 -29.58 16.17
N GLU A 956 9.67 -28.83 16.67
CA GLU A 956 9.77 -28.43 18.08
C GLU A 956 8.89 -27.23 18.42
N LYS A 957 8.69 -26.92 19.70
CA LYS A 957 7.99 -25.70 20.13
C LYS A 957 8.95 -24.50 20.03
N HIS A 958 8.67 -23.59 19.10
CA HIS A 958 9.39 -22.33 18.87
C HIS A 958 8.39 -21.22 18.57
N THR A 959 8.84 -19.97 18.56
CA THR A 959 7.95 -18.85 18.24
C THR A 959 7.44 -18.94 16.79
N ILE A 960 6.25 -18.41 16.53
CA ILE A 960 5.62 -18.47 15.20
C ILE A 960 6.53 -17.81 14.15
N ILE A 961 7.14 -16.67 14.47
CA ILE A 961 7.97 -15.91 13.52
C ILE A 961 9.25 -16.67 13.14
N GLU A 962 9.89 -17.37 14.10
CA GLU A 962 11.06 -18.20 13.82
C GLU A 962 10.72 -19.36 12.88
N LYS A 963 9.60 -20.05 13.13
CA LYS A 963 9.12 -21.12 12.24
C LYS A 963 8.85 -20.59 10.84
N ARG A 964 8.18 -19.44 10.71
CA ARG A 964 7.95 -18.80 9.40
C ARG A 964 9.26 -18.45 8.69
N ALA A 965 10.25 -17.91 9.42
CA ALA A 965 11.56 -17.59 8.88
C ALA A 965 12.26 -18.83 8.30
N TRP A 966 12.29 -19.94 9.05
CA TRP A 966 12.84 -21.21 8.58
C TRP A 966 12.09 -21.79 7.39
N MET A 967 10.75 -21.66 7.36
CA MET A 967 9.94 -22.09 6.22
C MET A 967 10.29 -21.29 4.96
N TRP A 968 10.43 -19.96 5.05
CA TRP A 968 10.88 -19.14 3.92
C TRP A 968 12.27 -19.57 3.45
N ALA A 969 13.22 -19.74 4.37
CA ALA A 969 14.57 -20.18 4.06
C ALA A 969 14.61 -21.53 3.32
N LEU A 970 13.84 -22.52 3.78
CA LEU A 970 13.70 -23.82 3.12
C LEU A 970 13.01 -23.69 1.75
N GLY A 971 11.95 -22.88 1.64
CA GLY A 971 11.26 -22.63 0.36
C GLY A 971 12.17 -22.02 -0.70
N HIS A 972 13.02 -21.07 -0.29
CA HIS A 972 14.01 -20.47 -1.17
C HIS A 972 15.09 -21.46 -1.61
N ALA A 973 15.63 -22.26 -0.69
CA ALA A 973 16.57 -23.32 -1.03
C ALA A 973 15.94 -24.34 -2.00
N GLY A 974 14.69 -24.75 -1.77
CA GLY A 974 13.95 -25.70 -2.61
C GLY A 974 13.42 -25.15 -3.93
N SER A 975 13.66 -23.88 -4.25
CA SER A 975 13.25 -23.28 -5.52
C SER A 975 14.10 -23.74 -6.72
N THR A 976 15.26 -24.35 -6.47
CA THR A 976 16.14 -24.95 -7.50
C THR A 976 16.05 -26.48 -7.49
N ASN A 977 16.36 -27.14 -8.60
CA ASN A 977 16.25 -28.62 -8.68
C ASN A 977 17.18 -29.32 -7.68
N HIS A 978 18.46 -28.92 -7.60
CA HIS A 978 19.41 -29.50 -6.64
C HIS A 978 18.99 -29.25 -5.18
N GLY A 979 18.48 -28.04 -4.89
CA GLY A 979 17.95 -27.71 -3.58
C GLY A 979 16.74 -28.57 -3.20
N ALA A 980 15.79 -28.74 -4.12
CA ALA A 980 14.64 -29.61 -3.92
C ALA A 980 15.05 -31.08 -3.68
N GLU A 981 16.00 -31.62 -4.45
CA GLU A 981 16.54 -32.98 -4.24
C GLU A 981 17.11 -33.15 -2.82
N TYR A 982 17.87 -32.17 -2.33
CA TYR A 982 18.40 -32.20 -0.98
C TYR A 982 17.30 -32.12 0.09
N LEU A 983 16.32 -31.23 -0.08
CA LEU A 983 15.19 -31.11 0.84
C LEU A 983 14.36 -32.40 0.91
N ILE A 984 14.29 -33.17 -0.17
CA ILE A 984 13.68 -34.51 -0.18
C ILE A 984 14.48 -35.47 0.70
N SER A 985 15.82 -35.46 0.58
CA SER A 985 16.70 -36.36 1.37
C SER A 985 16.56 -36.15 2.88
N ILE A 986 16.37 -34.90 3.32
CA ILE A 986 16.18 -34.54 4.73
C ILE A 986 14.70 -34.52 5.16
N LYS A 987 13.78 -34.92 4.28
CA LYS A 987 12.31 -34.95 4.49
C LYS A 987 11.66 -33.60 4.81
N ALA A 988 12.29 -32.48 4.47
CA ALA A 988 11.78 -31.14 4.74
C ALA A 988 10.47 -30.85 3.97
N ILE A 989 10.36 -31.27 2.70
CA ILE A 989 9.14 -31.06 1.89
C ILE A 989 7.94 -31.74 2.53
N ARG A 990 8.12 -32.97 3.04
CA ARG A 990 7.07 -33.71 3.74
C ARG A 990 6.58 -32.96 4.98
N GLN A 991 7.50 -32.45 5.80
CA GLN A 991 7.13 -31.69 7.00
C GLN A 991 6.39 -30.40 6.66
N LEU A 992 6.79 -29.69 5.59
CA LEU A 992 6.08 -28.49 5.12
C LEU A 992 4.65 -28.81 4.67
N VAL A 993 4.44 -29.94 3.97
CA VAL A 993 3.08 -30.42 3.63
C VAL A 993 2.29 -30.77 4.89
N GLU A 994 2.90 -31.47 5.85
CA GLU A 994 2.26 -31.79 7.12
C GLU A 994 1.87 -30.52 7.90
N ILE A 995 2.69 -29.47 7.91
CA ILE A 995 2.34 -28.17 8.50
C ILE A 995 1.16 -27.53 7.75
N ALA A 996 1.17 -27.54 6.42
CA ALA A 996 0.10 -26.95 5.61
C ALA A 996 -1.27 -27.63 5.85
N GLU A 997 -1.27 -28.96 6.01
CA GLU A 997 -2.51 -29.75 6.16
C GLU A 997 -2.94 -29.92 7.63
N LYS A 998 -2.00 -30.01 8.59
CA LYS A 998 -2.28 -30.47 9.96
C LYS A 998 -2.02 -29.46 11.06
N SER A 999 -1.31 -28.35 10.80
CA SER A 999 -0.98 -27.37 11.85
C SER A 999 -2.23 -26.80 12.52
N LEU A 1000 -2.29 -26.73 13.85
CA LEU A 1000 -3.41 -26.07 14.55
C LEU A 1000 -3.33 -24.53 14.49
N ILE A 1001 -2.14 -24.00 14.21
CA ILE A 1001 -1.89 -22.58 14.02
C ILE A 1001 -2.17 -22.25 12.55
N LEU A 1002 -3.22 -21.45 12.30
CA LEU A 1002 -3.75 -21.21 10.95
C LEU A 1002 -2.77 -20.42 10.07
N SER A 1003 -2.08 -19.44 10.63
CA SER A 1003 -1.12 -18.63 9.90
C SER A 1003 0.11 -19.40 9.42
N LEU A 1004 0.54 -20.44 10.16
CA LEU A 1004 1.60 -21.35 9.70
C LEU A 1004 1.16 -22.15 8.47
N ARG A 1005 -0.13 -22.52 8.35
CA ARG A 1005 -0.64 -23.15 7.13
C ARG A 1005 -0.51 -22.21 5.94
N GLY A 1006 -0.87 -20.93 6.11
CA GLY A 1006 -0.72 -19.89 5.09
C GLY A 1006 0.72 -19.74 4.59
N THR A 1007 1.68 -19.61 5.52
CA THR A 1007 3.11 -19.55 5.17
C THR A 1007 3.56 -20.85 4.50
N ALA A 1008 3.12 -22.01 4.96
CA ALA A 1008 3.48 -23.30 4.36
C ALA A 1008 3.02 -23.38 2.90
N ILE A 1009 1.80 -22.94 2.58
CA ILE A 1009 1.29 -22.91 1.20
C ILE A 1009 2.16 -22.02 0.31
N GLN A 1010 2.58 -20.85 0.82
CA GLN A 1010 3.48 -19.95 0.09
C GLN A 1010 4.86 -20.60 -0.12
N THR A 1011 5.42 -21.24 0.90
CA THR A 1011 6.69 -21.99 0.81
C THR A 1011 6.60 -23.15 -0.19
N LEU A 1012 5.52 -23.94 -0.17
CA LEU A 1012 5.31 -25.04 -1.12
C LEU A 1012 5.14 -24.52 -2.55
N SER A 1013 4.51 -23.36 -2.72
CA SER A 1013 4.42 -22.67 -4.01
C SER A 1013 5.81 -22.24 -4.53
N LEU A 1014 6.71 -21.76 -3.66
CA LEU A 1014 8.10 -21.49 -4.03
C LEU A 1014 8.84 -22.77 -4.48
N ILE A 1015 8.65 -23.89 -3.78
CA ILE A 1015 9.28 -25.18 -4.11
C ILE A 1015 8.78 -25.71 -5.46
N SER A 1016 7.50 -25.48 -5.78
CA SER A 1016 6.87 -25.86 -7.06
C SER A 1016 7.47 -25.15 -8.30
N ARG A 1017 8.40 -24.20 -8.11
CA ARG A 1017 9.17 -23.61 -9.20
C ARG A 1017 10.14 -24.62 -9.83
N SER A 1018 10.69 -25.51 -9.00
CA SER A 1018 11.57 -26.58 -9.45
C SER A 1018 10.76 -27.74 -10.04
N ALA A 1019 11.28 -28.36 -11.10
CA ALA A 1019 10.61 -29.51 -11.72
C ALA A 1019 10.60 -30.73 -10.77
N VAL A 1020 11.66 -30.88 -9.98
CA VAL A 1020 11.79 -31.92 -8.94
C VAL A 1020 10.77 -31.68 -7.81
N GLY A 1021 10.67 -30.44 -7.31
CA GLY A 1021 9.72 -30.06 -6.29
C GLY A 1021 8.27 -30.31 -6.72
N ARG A 1022 7.89 -29.97 -7.95
CA ARG A 1022 6.54 -30.30 -8.49
C ARG A 1022 6.26 -31.80 -8.48
N LYS A 1023 7.21 -32.61 -8.95
CA LYS A 1023 7.05 -34.07 -8.97
C LYS A 1023 6.89 -34.65 -7.56
N GLU A 1024 7.60 -34.09 -6.59
CA GLU A 1024 7.48 -34.51 -5.19
C GLU A 1024 6.13 -34.10 -4.58
N LEU A 1025 5.69 -32.86 -4.80
CA LEU A 1025 4.40 -32.37 -4.29
C LEU A 1025 3.20 -33.16 -4.84
N LEU A 1026 3.27 -33.59 -6.09
CA LEU A 1026 2.25 -34.46 -6.70
C LEU A 1026 2.07 -35.78 -5.95
N LYS A 1027 3.13 -36.33 -5.32
CA LYS A 1027 3.01 -37.56 -4.48
C LYS A 1027 2.15 -37.35 -3.24
N TYR A 1028 2.03 -36.10 -2.78
CA TYR A 1028 1.18 -35.72 -1.65
C TYR A 1028 -0.19 -35.18 -2.09
N PHE A 1029 -0.57 -35.33 -3.37
CA PHE A 1029 -1.80 -34.77 -3.96
C PHE A 1029 -1.86 -33.24 -4.01
N TRP A 1030 -0.70 -32.59 -4.10
CA TRP A 1030 -0.59 -31.17 -4.37
C TRP A 1030 -0.29 -30.95 -5.84
N THR A 1031 -1.14 -30.19 -6.51
CA THR A 1031 -0.98 -29.86 -7.93
C THR A 1031 -0.39 -28.48 -8.10
N SER A 1032 0.35 -28.32 -9.19
CA SER A 1032 0.91 -27.04 -9.58
C SER A 1032 0.84 -26.94 -11.10
N LYS A 1033 0.43 -25.79 -11.62
CA LYS A 1033 0.34 -25.58 -13.07
C LYS A 1033 1.74 -25.53 -13.69
N PRO A 1034 2.04 -26.34 -14.72
CA PRO A 1034 3.29 -26.25 -15.46
C PRO A 1034 3.08 -25.39 -16.71
N GLU A 1035 3.53 -24.13 -16.75
CA GLU A 1035 3.98 -23.46 -18.00
C GLU A 1035 4.46 -22.01 -17.78
N ASN A 1036 5.47 -21.62 -18.58
CA ASN A 1036 6.13 -20.31 -18.69
C ASN A 1036 6.64 -19.65 -17.38
N ASN A 1037 7.70 -20.24 -16.80
CA ASN A 1037 8.78 -19.65 -15.99
C ASN A 1037 8.52 -18.61 -14.86
N SER A 1038 7.31 -18.15 -14.55
CA SER A 1038 7.13 -17.09 -13.55
C SER A 1038 6.10 -17.34 -12.45
N ILE A 1039 5.07 -18.16 -12.69
CA ILE A 1039 3.99 -18.38 -11.70
C ILE A 1039 3.76 -19.87 -11.54
N SER A 1040 4.39 -20.47 -10.53
CA SER A 1040 4.06 -21.82 -10.07
C SER A 1040 3.42 -21.70 -8.69
N ILE A 1041 2.10 -21.91 -8.65
CA ILE A 1041 1.33 -21.92 -7.41
C ILE A 1041 0.98 -23.37 -7.12
N SER A 1042 1.15 -23.78 -5.87
CA SER A 1042 0.85 -25.13 -5.42
C SER A 1042 -0.37 -25.14 -4.52
N VAL A 1043 -1.36 -25.96 -4.85
CA VAL A 1043 -2.63 -26.08 -4.13
C VAL A 1043 -2.99 -27.57 -4.01
N PRO A 1044 -3.57 -28.04 -2.89
CA PRO A 1044 -4.02 -29.42 -2.77
C PRO A 1044 -5.21 -29.69 -3.71
N LEU A 1045 -5.28 -30.92 -4.20
CA LEU A 1045 -6.44 -31.45 -4.93
C LEU A 1045 -7.71 -31.46 -4.07
N ASP A 1046 -7.58 -31.77 -2.79
CA ASP A 1046 -8.69 -31.70 -1.83
C ASP A 1046 -8.57 -30.45 -0.96
N SER A 1047 -9.51 -29.51 -1.14
CA SER A 1047 -9.56 -28.26 -0.40
C SER A 1047 -9.87 -28.46 1.09
N ASN A 1048 -10.55 -29.56 1.47
CA ASN A 1048 -10.91 -29.84 2.87
C ASN A 1048 -9.69 -30.08 3.75
N LYS A 1049 -8.54 -30.45 3.16
CA LYS A 1049 -7.28 -30.64 3.90
C LYS A 1049 -6.69 -29.35 4.45
N ILE A 1050 -7.06 -28.19 3.89
CA ILE A 1050 -6.55 -26.88 4.34
C ILE A 1050 -7.65 -26.10 5.06
N PHE A 1051 -8.87 -26.13 4.55
CA PHE A 1051 -10.02 -25.39 5.08
C PHE A 1051 -10.79 -26.19 6.12
N TRP A 1052 -10.17 -26.41 7.28
CA TRP A 1052 -10.81 -27.06 8.42
C TRP A 1052 -10.42 -26.39 9.74
N LEU A 1053 -11.32 -26.48 10.72
CA LEU A 1053 -11.14 -26.03 12.10
C LEU A 1053 -11.32 -27.23 13.05
N GLU A 1054 -10.63 -27.18 14.20
CA GLU A 1054 -10.80 -28.19 15.24
C GLU A 1054 -12.08 -27.89 16.04
N ASP A 1055 -12.98 -28.85 16.13
CA ASP A 1055 -14.13 -28.80 17.02
C ASP A 1055 -13.75 -29.37 18.39
N ARG A 1056 -13.24 -28.52 19.28
CA ARG A 1056 -13.24 -28.84 20.72
C ARG A 1056 -14.54 -28.36 21.33
N SER A 1057 -15.33 -29.29 21.86
CA SER A 1057 -16.52 -28.97 22.65
C SER A 1057 -16.10 -28.23 23.93
N ILE A 1058 -16.79 -27.12 24.20
CA ILE A 1058 -16.53 -26.23 25.35
C ILE A 1058 -17.33 -26.72 26.55
N GLU A 1059 -17.14 -27.99 26.91
CA GLU A 1059 -17.77 -28.54 28.09
C GLU A 1059 -16.97 -28.08 29.33
N PHE A 1060 -17.57 -27.18 30.12
CA PHE A 1060 -17.23 -26.85 31.52
C PHE A 1060 -16.10 -25.84 31.87
N MET A 1061 -15.71 -24.89 31.02
CA MET A 1061 -14.67 -23.89 31.42
C MET A 1061 -15.14 -22.83 32.45
N HIS A 1062 -16.44 -22.61 32.63
CA HIS A 1062 -16.96 -21.53 33.49
C HIS A 1062 -17.66 -21.99 34.78
N SER A 1063 -18.03 -23.27 34.90
CA SER A 1063 -18.75 -23.78 36.07
C SER A 1063 -17.93 -23.64 37.34
N ASP A 1064 -16.62 -23.87 37.26
CA ASP A 1064 -15.76 -23.91 38.45
C ASP A 1064 -15.53 -22.53 39.05
N LYS A 1065 -15.49 -21.49 38.21
CA LYS A 1065 -15.38 -20.10 38.70
C LYS A 1065 -16.71 -19.50 39.17
N CYS A 1066 -17.85 -19.96 38.64
CA CYS A 1066 -19.14 -19.61 39.21
C CYS A 1066 -19.28 -20.21 40.62
N LYS A 1067 -18.87 -21.46 40.81
CA LYS A 1067 -18.80 -22.10 42.14
C LYS A 1067 -17.87 -21.36 43.09
N GLU A 1068 -16.71 -20.90 42.63
CA GLU A 1068 -15.78 -20.08 43.45
C GLU A 1068 -16.46 -18.79 43.94
N VAL A 1069 -17.19 -18.09 43.07
CA VAL A 1069 -17.94 -16.88 43.47
C VAL A 1069 -19.08 -17.24 44.43
N GLU A 1070 -19.79 -18.34 44.21
CA GLU A 1070 -20.84 -18.83 45.11
C GLU A 1070 -20.28 -19.19 46.50
N MET A 1071 -19.15 -19.89 46.57
CA MET A 1071 -18.47 -20.21 47.83
C MET A 1071 -18.05 -18.95 48.60
N ILE A 1072 -17.54 -17.95 47.89
CA ILE A 1072 -17.19 -16.65 48.50
C ILE A 1072 -18.45 -15.97 49.06
N LEU A 1073 -19.56 -16.01 48.33
CA LEU A 1073 -20.83 -15.42 48.79
C LEU A 1073 -21.39 -16.16 50.00
N ASP A 1074 -21.31 -17.49 50.02
CA ASP A 1074 -21.76 -18.33 51.14
C ASP A 1074 -20.94 -18.10 52.42
N SER A 1075 -19.69 -17.64 52.29
CA SER A 1075 -18.84 -17.28 53.44
C SER A 1075 -19.24 -15.96 54.13
N ILE A 1076 -20.11 -15.16 53.51
CA ILE A 1076 -20.51 -13.84 54.03
C ILE A 1076 -21.79 -13.98 54.86
N GLU A 1077 -21.68 -13.83 56.17
CA GLU A 1077 -22.83 -13.82 57.08
C GLU A 1077 -23.63 -12.51 56.94
N LEU A 1078 -24.90 -12.63 56.54
CA LEU A 1078 -25.85 -11.53 56.37
C LEU A 1078 -27.03 -11.69 57.34
N SER A 1079 -27.50 -10.58 57.93
CA SER A 1079 -28.75 -10.57 58.69
C SER A 1079 -29.98 -10.76 57.79
N ASP A 1080 -31.13 -11.17 58.34
CA ASP A 1080 -32.35 -11.41 57.57
C ASP A 1080 -32.75 -10.22 56.67
N LYS A 1081 -32.61 -8.99 57.19
CA LYS A 1081 -32.89 -7.77 56.43
C LYS A 1081 -31.84 -7.48 55.34
N GLU A 1082 -30.57 -7.79 55.58
CA GLU A 1082 -29.51 -7.63 54.58
C GLU A 1082 -29.66 -8.67 53.47
N LYS A 1083 -30.09 -9.89 53.81
CA LYS A 1083 -30.39 -10.95 52.86
C LYS A 1083 -31.56 -10.57 51.94
N GLU A 1084 -32.64 -10.02 52.47
CA GLU A 1084 -33.75 -9.48 51.66
C GLU A 1084 -33.30 -8.38 50.69
N ILE A 1085 -32.45 -7.45 51.16
CA ILE A 1085 -31.88 -6.39 50.31
C ILE A 1085 -30.99 -7.00 49.22
N TYR A 1086 -30.11 -7.93 49.57
CA TYR A 1086 -29.22 -8.61 48.64
C TYR A 1086 -29.98 -9.40 47.56
N GLU A 1087 -31.04 -10.12 47.93
CA GLU A 1087 -31.90 -10.84 46.98
C GLU A 1087 -32.56 -9.88 45.98
N HIS A 1088 -33.06 -8.73 46.43
CA HIS A 1088 -33.64 -7.71 45.55
C HIS A 1088 -32.57 -7.05 44.66
N VAL A 1089 -31.33 -6.91 45.13
CA VAL A 1089 -30.18 -6.48 44.30
C VAL A 1089 -29.82 -7.51 43.24
N CYS A 1090 -29.98 -8.81 43.49
CA CYS A 1090 -29.79 -9.83 42.46
C CYS A 1090 -30.93 -9.80 41.43
N LYS A 1091 -32.18 -9.69 41.91
CA LYS A 1091 -33.40 -9.64 41.07
C LYS A 1091 -33.47 -8.43 40.14
N ILE A 1092 -32.86 -7.29 40.50
CA ILE A 1092 -32.82 -6.08 39.65
C ILE A 1092 -32.10 -6.32 38.31
N GLY A 1093 -31.24 -7.35 38.24
CA GLY A 1093 -30.57 -7.77 37.01
C GLY A 1093 -31.50 -8.49 36.04
N SER A 1094 -32.58 -9.09 36.54
CA SER A 1094 -33.61 -9.75 35.74
C SER A 1094 -34.50 -8.73 35.03
N VAL A 1095 -35.09 -9.11 33.89
CA VAL A 1095 -36.03 -8.23 33.16
C VAL A 1095 -37.42 -8.21 33.80
N ILE A 1096 -37.79 -9.30 34.48
CA ILE A 1096 -39.15 -9.55 35.00
C ILE A 1096 -39.36 -8.83 36.34
N ASP A 1097 -38.46 -9.00 37.29
CA ASP A 1097 -38.64 -8.52 38.68
C ASP A 1097 -38.07 -7.10 38.90
N LYS A 1098 -37.63 -6.45 37.82
CA LYS A 1098 -36.86 -5.21 37.88
C LYS A 1098 -37.62 -4.06 38.55
N THR A 1099 -38.88 -3.83 38.16
CA THR A 1099 -39.67 -2.69 38.64
C THR A 1099 -40.06 -2.84 40.10
N GLU A 1100 -40.40 -4.06 40.51
CA GLU A 1100 -40.71 -4.41 41.90
C GLU A 1100 -39.46 -4.25 42.78
N SER A 1101 -38.34 -4.82 42.35
CA SER A 1101 -37.07 -4.72 43.07
C SER A 1101 -36.55 -3.28 43.17
N GLU A 1102 -36.72 -2.48 42.12
CA GLU A 1102 -36.37 -1.05 42.13
C GLU A 1102 -37.24 -0.24 43.11
N GLY A 1103 -38.54 -0.54 43.17
CA GLY A 1103 -39.47 0.07 44.12
C GLY A 1103 -39.06 -0.23 45.56
N PHE A 1104 -38.89 -1.52 45.88
CA PHE A 1104 -38.49 -1.99 47.20
C PHE A 1104 -37.17 -1.38 47.67
N LEU A 1105 -36.13 -1.40 46.82
CA LEU A 1105 -34.81 -0.84 47.17
C LEU A 1105 -34.85 0.67 47.39
N ARG A 1106 -35.70 1.40 46.65
CA ARG A 1106 -35.91 2.84 46.86
C ARG A 1106 -36.58 3.11 48.20
N ASP A 1107 -37.59 2.33 48.55
CA ASP A 1107 -38.35 2.49 49.79
C ASP A 1107 -37.49 2.11 51.01
N MET A 1108 -36.70 1.04 50.89
CA MET A 1108 -35.71 0.64 51.91
C MET A 1108 -34.61 1.68 52.12
N ARG A 1109 -34.18 2.39 51.05
CA ARG A 1109 -33.21 3.49 51.18
C ARG A 1109 -33.75 4.66 52.02
N ALA A 1110 -35.06 4.86 52.03
CA ALA A 1110 -35.73 5.85 52.87
C ALA A 1110 -36.00 5.31 54.29
N ALA A 1111 -36.47 4.07 54.41
CA ALA A 1111 -36.91 3.47 55.67
C ALA A 1111 -35.77 2.98 56.58
N THR A 1112 -34.70 2.40 56.03
CA THR A 1112 -33.60 1.78 56.82
C THR A 1112 -32.20 2.17 56.29
N PRO A 1113 -31.73 3.41 56.55
CA PRO A 1113 -30.41 3.89 56.10
C PRO A 1113 -29.22 3.07 56.59
N LEU A 1114 -29.32 2.49 57.79
CA LEU A 1114 -28.23 1.83 58.51
C LEU A 1114 -27.89 0.45 57.93
N ALA A 1115 -28.88 -0.30 57.45
CA ALA A 1115 -28.64 -1.59 56.79
C ALA A 1115 -27.80 -1.41 55.50
N LEU A 1116 -28.01 -0.29 54.80
CA LEU A 1116 -27.22 0.10 53.62
C LEU A 1116 -25.83 0.66 53.97
N GLN A 1117 -25.40 0.66 55.24
CA GLN A 1117 -24.05 0.98 55.69
C GLN A 1117 -23.24 -0.26 56.10
N SER A 1118 -23.84 -1.45 55.98
CA SER A 1118 -23.22 -2.72 56.34
C SER A 1118 -22.07 -3.11 55.41
N ILE A 1119 -20.94 -3.49 56.01
CA ILE A 1119 -19.73 -3.94 55.31
C ILE A 1119 -19.94 -5.35 54.71
N PRO A 1120 -20.50 -6.36 55.43
CA PRO A 1120 -20.85 -7.65 54.83
C PRO A 1120 -21.73 -7.52 53.58
N LEU A 1121 -22.79 -6.70 53.65
CA LEU A 1121 -23.67 -6.45 52.51
C LEU A 1121 -22.92 -5.80 51.33
N PHE A 1122 -22.01 -4.87 51.61
CA PHE A 1122 -21.17 -4.25 50.59
C PHE A 1122 -20.31 -5.27 49.84
N HIS A 1123 -19.64 -6.18 50.57
CA HIS A 1123 -18.80 -7.22 49.98
C HIS A 1123 -19.64 -8.21 49.17
N ALA A 1124 -20.81 -8.62 49.64
CA ALA A 1124 -21.72 -9.50 48.90
C ALA A 1124 -22.19 -8.84 47.58
N VAL A 1125 -22.57 -7.55 47.62
CA VAL A 1125 -23.00 -6.82 46.43
C VAL A 1125 -21.83 -6.55 45.47
N MET A 1126 -20.64 -6.23 45.95
CA MET A 1126 -19.48 -6.03 45.07
C MET A 1126 -18.98 -7.34 44.45
N THR A 1127 -19.05 -8.44 45.20
CA THR A 1127 -18.73 -9.79 44.71
C THR A 1127 -19.73 -10.26 43.66
N THR A 1128 -21.02 -9.94 43.79
CA THR A 1128 -22.00 -10.21 42.72
C THR A 1128 -21.77 -9.35 41.48
N LEU A 1129 -21.47 -8.06 41.65
CA LEU A 1129 -21.14 -7.16 40.52
C LEU A 1129 -19.83 -7.55 39.79
N SER A 1130 -18.90 -8.20 40.49
CA SER A 1130 -17.67 -8.75 39.93
C SER A 1130 -17.88 -10.16 39.34
N GLY A 1131 -18.76 -10.96 39.93
CA GLY A 1131 -19.13 -12.30 39.48
C GLY A 1131 -19.96 -12.33 38.21
N TYR A 1132 -20.99 -11.47 38.15
CA TYR A 1132 -22.07 -11.52 37.15
C TYR A 1132 -22.17 -10.25 36.30
N SER A 1133 -22.77 -10.39 35.11
CA SER A 1133 -22.94 -9.28 34.17
C SER A 1133 -24.20 -8.47 34.46
N PHE A 1134 -24.06 -7.17 34.71
CA PHE A 1134 -25.16 -6.22 34.90
C PHE A 1134 -25.05 -5.06 33.89
N LYS A 1135 -26.20 -4.55 33.43
CA LYS A 1135 -26.24 -3.34 32.58
C LYS A 1135 -25.73 -2.12 33.35
N LEU A 1136 -25.04 -1.20 32.66
CA LEU A 1136 -24.46 0.00 33.28
C LEU A 1136 -25.49 0.83 34.08
N SER A 1137 -26.72 0.97 33.57
CA SER A 1137 -27.79 1.68 34.28
C SER A 1137 -28.12 1.07 35.65
N VAL A 1138 -28.03 -0.26 35.75
CA VAL A 1138 -28.29 -1.01 36.99
C VAL A 1138 -27.11 -0.85 37.95
N ARG A 1139 -25.88 -0.98 37.44
CA ARG A 1139 -24.65 -0.78 38.23
C ARG A 1139 -24.59 0.63 38.85
N ARG A 1140 -24.91 1.66 38.06
CA ARG A 1140 -25.05 3.05 38.55
C ARG A 1140 -26.09 3.19 39.66
N LYS A 1141 -27.24 2.52 39.55
CA LYS A 1141 -28.27 2.52 40.61
C LYS A 1141 -27.79 1.83 41.88
N ILE A 1142 -27.09 0.70 41.77
CA ILE A 1142 -26.51 -0.02 42.90
C ILE A 1142 -25.44 0.83 43.60
N HIS A 1143 -24.55 1.49 42.85
CA HIS A 1143 -23.57 2.42 43.43
C HIS A 1143 -24.24 3.64 44.12
N LYS A 1144 -25.37 4.14 43.58
CA LYS A 1144 -26.17 5.18 44.24
C LYS A 1144 -26.87 4.68 45.51
N LEU A 1145 -27.29 3.41 45.54
CA LEU A 1145 -27.89 2.79 46.73
C LEU A 1145 -26.88 2.73 47.89
N LEU A 1146 -25.66 2.24 47.58
CA LEU A 1146 -24.57 2.06 48.54
C LEU A 1146 -23.75 3.34 48.78
N GLU A 1147 -24.20 4.49 48.27
CA GLU A 1147 -23.44 5.75 48.33
C GLU A 1147 -23.06 6.16 49.78
N ARG A 1148 -23.89 5.75 50.75
CA ARG A 1148 -23.71 6.04 52.18
C ARG A 1148 -22.59 5.24 52.83
N ILE A 1149 -22.25 4.04 52.35
CA ILE A 1149 -21.09 3.25 52.86
C ILE A 1149 -19.80 4.01 52.63
N TYR A 1150 -19.68 4.65 51.48
CA TYR A 1150 -18.48 5.41 51.13
C TYR A 1150 -18.29 6.67 52.00
N ARG A 1151 -19.28 7.06 52.82
CA ARG A 1151 -19.20 8.19 53.74
C ARG A 1151 -18.86 7.77 55.19
N VAL A 1152 -18.68 6.48 55.45
CA VAL A 1152 -18.31 5.96 56.77
C VAL A 1152 -16.88 6.42 57.11
N PRO A 1153 -16.62 6.95 58.32
CA PRO A 1153 -15.31 7.49 58.69
C PRO A 1153 -14.21 6.42 58.78
N ASN A 1154 -14.55 5.17 59.09
CA ASN A 1154 -13.62 4.03 59.14
C ASN A 1154 -13.76 3.13 57.89
N VAL A 1155 -13.45 3.68 56.71
CA VAL A 1155 -13.38 2.88 55.46
C VAL A 1155 -12.34 1.77 55.54
N ASN A 1156 -11.41 1.83 56.49
CA ASN A 1156 -10.38 0.81 56.72
C ASN A 1156 -10.96 -0.55 57.15
N ASP A 1157 -12.18 -0.58 57.70
CA ASP A 1157 -12.82 -1.83 58.13
C ASP A 1157 -13.30 -2.70 56.95
N VAL A 1158 -13.30 -2.15 55.72
CA VAL A 1158 -13.56 -2.89 54.47
C VAL A 1158 -12.48 -3.95 54.20
N ASP A 1159 -11.27 -3.79 54.74
CA ASP A 1159 -10.19 -4.77 54.55
C ASP A 1159 -10.25 -5.92 55.57
N ASN A 1160 -11.08 -5.82 56.61
CA ASN A 1160 -11.11 -6.78 57.73
C ASN A 1160 -11.96 -8.04 57.44
N LEU A 1161 -12.79 -8.03 56.39
CA LEU A 1161 -13.53 -9.21 55.92
C LEU A 1161 -12.63 -10.02 54.98
N ILE A 1162 -11.83 -10.91 55.58
CA ILE A 1162 -11.02 -11.89 54.86
C ILE A 1162 -11.96 -13.02 54.45
N TYR A 1163 -12.14 -13.22 53.14
CA TYR A 1163 -12.84 -14.38 52.61
C TYR A 1163 -12.14 -15.64 53.11
N ILE A 1164 -12.89 -16.58 53.71
CA ILE A 1164 -12.33 -17.88 54.06
C ILE A 1164 -11.95 -18.55 52.73
N SER A 1165 -10.66 -18.78 52.54
CA SER A 1165 -10.06 -19.36 51.32
C SER A 1165 -10.55 -20.77 51.04
#